data_AF-A0A0G4P667-F1
#
_entry.id   AF-A0A0G4P667-F1
#
_cell.length_a   1.000
_cell.length_b   1.000
_cell.length_c   1.000
_cell.angle_alpha   90.00
_cell.angle_beta   90.00
_cell.angle_gamma   90.00
#
_symmetry.space_group_name_H-M   'P 1'
#
loop_
_entity.id
_entity.type
_entity.pdbx_description
1 polymer ?
#
loop_
_entity_poly.entity_id
_entity_poly.type
_entity_poly.pdbx_seq_one_letter_code
_entity_poly.pdbx_strand_id
1 'polypeptide(L)'
;MSRFRDKATKEFKDRLPVFYQQCRPLVDPLISLLAEKVYLDIGNADLYRWRDKEDEQPTELRNKIVGRLMNELRQTHNEEVQFDDDYENDIFTIVLYWYLKDNSAKFLRERQQPRDNNWPTALFWGFERRSPRSIPHTTDRALEYCSPLAPVFIKRESHFAPNSFYGERDPQTGLLSQLYDDSDDGDQPADFEDHTGNQSVTERGKGEVETHSQKELSELYLPYVQESMKYGQLGNSKDADAAPANPDSDSGHISAKEDKSETEGPSQEELLRRYIGRAQKQIKYGQRARPNINLPDGSILPEEAPQHLSKIPTQGVLTHVLEKTNEEFPERYGNILSRIGIRSVEETLQAAFTPETRSLFSVLESGSIGLDEPRNLGGHPEEDDCPGVYLHIMWTRQGKFWLYIGQSMSMRARIMKHRDKQHRARHPSLHYSVWDFEDVVGDIWVTLSRFPAFKLTPTGDSISRHTLQDCALLLNLEEMFMSCVLQTLRHHHLERYLPKGTFIPWAGSHLNIALPLWQGFSTQSGEVVTRQTFIDAIHSSDKAVQKWAASWRNSYNSLRYSSDPLLRGYWARQMADMRNSDISPAMEGVQRAKKGRYRELLNCGGTVKVYQDSRSDRMFFNWGDGRFIFPILKDVRESFPCKINEKLYFLPLLFQVPQKFPFAHQALVTDPASRLVVAVRLERGGKQYWGWPYTRGKMAVFNMNHFVDCLEGLSLTQSRQLPRWPMVRFQDGRKIMEITDPDALPEPAVSETYLREFELDHLLS
;
A
#
# COMPACT_ATOMS: atom_id res chain seq x y z
N MET A 1 -50.17 9.04 2.52
CA MET A 1 -49.00 8.96 1.63
C MET A 1 -48.30 7.60 1.70
N SER A 2 -48.21 6.95 2.88
CA SER A 2 -47.67 5.58 3.05
C SER A 2 -48.08 4.58 1.96
N ARG A 3 -49.38 4.44 1.62
CA ARG A 3 -49.83 3.48 0.59
C ARG A 3 -49.15 3.63 -0.78
N PHE A 4 -48.68 4.82 -1.15
CA PHE A 4 -47.99 5.05 -2.43
C PHE A 4 -46.51 4.71 -2.38
N ARG A 5 -45.83 5.10 -1.30
CA ARG A 5 -44.48 4.65 -1.01
C ARG A 5 -44.44 3.12 -0.95
N ASP A 6 -45.36 2.51 -0.22
CA ASP A 6 -45.40 1.06 -0.04
C ASP A 6 -45.65 0.34 -1.39
N LYS A 7 -46.47 0.94 -2.27
CA LYS A 7 -46.63 0.46 -3.65
C LYS A 7 -45.35 0.62 -4.47
N ALA A 8 -44.69 1.77 -4.39
CA ALA A 8 -43.44 2.04 -5.12
C ALA A 8 -42.29 1.13 -4.72
N THR A 9 -42.12 0.92 -3.41
CA THR A 9 -41.15 -0.03 -2.86
C THR A 9 -41.46 -1.45 -3.32
N LYS A 10 -42.74 -1.85 -3.32
CA LYS A 10 -43.16 -3.17 -3.83
C LYS A 10 -42.83 -3.33 -5.31
N GLU A 11 -43.21 -2.39 -6.15
CA GLU A 11 -42.98 -2.44 -7.60
C GLU A 11 -41.47 -2.44 -7.93
N PHE A 12 -40.66 -1.66 -7.20
CA PHE A 12 -39.21 -1.69 -7.34
C PHE A 12 -38.62 -3.04 -6.91
N LYS A 13 -39.05 -3.56 -5.75
CA LYS A 13 -38.62 -4.86 -5.21
C LYS A 13 -38.99 -6.01 -6.14
N ASP A 14 -40.20 -6.01 -6.70
CA ASP A 14 -40.65 -7.04 -7.64
C ASP A 14 -39.84 -6.97 -8.94
N ARG A 15 -39.42 -5.77 -9.36
CA ARG A 15 -38.63 -5.55 -10.58
C ARG A 15 -37.15 -5.89 -10.43
N LEU A 16 -36.55 -5.55 -9.28
CA LEU A 16 -35.12 -5.66 -8.98
C LEU A 16 -34.90 -6.28 -7.58
N PRO A 17 -35.33 -7.54 -7.32
CA PRO A 17 -35.40 -8.11 -5.97
C PRO A 17 -34.03 -8.25 -5.30
N VAL A 18 -33.02 -8.69 -6.06
CA VAL A 18 -31.65 -8.89 -5.55
C VAL A 18 -31.01 -7.55 -5.19
N PHE A 19 -31.10 -6.57 -6.09
CA PHE A 19 -30.58 -5.22 -5.87
C PHE A 19 -31.28 -4.53 -4.70
N TYR A 20 -32.62 -4.64 -4.62
CA TYR A 20 -33.39 -4.10 -3.52
C TYR A 20 -32.95 -4.70 -2.18
N GLN A 21 -32.74 -6.01 -2.10
CA GLN A 21 -32.31 -6.67 -0.85
C GLN A 21 -30.94 -6.16 -0.37
N GLN A 22 -30.01 -5.91 -1.30
CA GLN A 22 -28.66 -5.50 -0.97
C GLN A 22 -28.54 -4.00 -0.66
N CYS A 23 -29.33 -3.17 -1.33
CA CYS A 23 -29.25 -1.70 -1.22
C CYS A 23 -30.41 -1.09 -0.42
N ARG A 24 -31.20 -1.92 0.26
CA ARG A 24 -32.41 -1.52 0.99
C ARG A 24 -32.26 -0.23 1.82
N PRO A 25 -31.18 -0.04 2.62
CA PRO A 25 -31.04 1.16 3.46
C PRO A 25 -31.01 2.48 2.68
N LEU A 26 -30.60 2.46 1.42
CA LEU A 26 -30.54 3.65 0.55
C LEU A 26 -31.73 3.71 -0.43
N VAL A 27 -32.18 2.55 -0.91
CA VAL A 27 -33.29 2.46 -1.86
C VAL A 27 -34.62 2.83 -1.20
N ASP A 28 -34.91 2.38 0.02
CA ASP A 28 -36.16 2.70 0.71
C ASP A 28 -36.33 4.24 0.92
N PRO A 29 -35.33 4.96 1.45
CA PRO A 29 -35.37 6.42 1.54
C PRO A 29 -35.46 7.13 0.19
N LEU A 30 -34.73 6.68 -0.83
CA LEU A 30 -34.74 7.30 -2.15
C LEU A 30 -36.07 7.13 -2.89
N ILE A 31 -36.68 5.93 -2.81
CA ILE A 31 -38.03 5.69 -3.33
C ILE A 31 -39.04 6.56 -2.57
N SER A 32 -38.88 6.71 -1.25
CA SER A 32 -39.75 7.59 -0.45
C SER A 32 -39.63 9.05 -0.90
N LEU A 33 -38.41 9.53 -1.15
CA LEU A 33 -38.13 10.87 -1.66
C LEU A 33 -38.85 11.11 -2.99
N LEU A 34 -38.73 10.18 -3.95
CA LEU A 34 -39.37 10.26 -5.27
C LEU A 34 -40.89 10.09 -5.23
N ALA A 35 -41.41 9.28 -4.30
CA ALA A 35 -42.85 9.05 -4.17
C ALA A 35 -43.58 10.21 -3.47
N GLU A 36 -42.89 10.93 -2.58
CA GLU A 36 -43.53 11.88 -1.67
C GLU A 36 -43.11 13.34 -1.87
N LYS A 37 -41.85 13.62 -2.22
CA LYS A 37 -41.27 14.97 -2.14
C LYS A 37 -40.76 15.55 -3.46
N VAL A 38 -40.23 14.73 -4.36
CA VAL A 38 -39.55 15.19 -5.58
C VAL A 38 -40.30 14.71 -6.82
N TYR A 39 -40.67 15.64 -7.70
CA TYR A 39 -41.16 15.33 -9.04
C TYR A 39 -40.11 15.67 -10.08
N LEU A 40 -39.62 14.65 -10.80
CA LEU A 40 -38.69 14.85 -11.91
C LEU A 40 -39.49 14.98 -13.21
N ASP A 41 -39.65 16.21 -13.71
CA ASP A 41 -40.27 16.52 -15.00
C ASP A 41 -39.20 16.55 -16.08
N ILE A 42 -38.61 15.37 -16.30
CA ILE A 42 -37.52 15.15 -17.24
C ILE A 42 -38.08 14.37 -18.42
N GLY A 43 -38.01 14.96 -19.61
CA GLY A 43 -38.55 14.38 -20.81
C GLY A 43 -37.95 13.01 -21.10
N ASN A 44 -38.74 12.11 -21.68
CA ASN A 44 -38.25 10.81 -22.11
C ASN A 44 -37.10 10.89 -23.14
N ALA A 45 -36.90 12.05 -23.77
CA ALA A 45 -35.82 12.34 -24.71
C ALA A 45 -34.55 12.92 -24.06
N ASP A 46 -34.63 13.42 -22.82
CA ASP A 46 -33.52 14.20 -22.21
C ASP A 46 -32.44 13.30 -21.60
N LEU A 47 -32.81 12.07 -21.24
CA LEU A 47 -31.90 11.01 -20.84
C LEU A 47 -32.16 9.80 -21.75
N TYR A 48 -31.10 9.20 -22.28
CA TYR A 48 -31.24 8.04 -23.15
C TYR A 48 -31.80 6.82 -22.38
N ARG A 49 -32.14 5.73 -23.09
CA ARG A 49 -32.41 4.48 -22.37
C ARG A 49 -31.11 4.05 -21.72
N TRP A 50 -31.23 3.46 -20.53
CA TRP A 50 -30.09 3.00 -19.73
C TRP A 50 -29.05 2.11 -20.46
N ARG A 51 -29.40 1.52 -21.62
CA ARG A 51 -28.50 0.69 -22.46
C ARG A 51 -27.82 1.41 -23.61
N ASP A 52 -28.23 2.64 -23.89
CA ASP A 52 -27.66 3.42 -24.97
C ASP A 52 -26.43 4.16 -24.43
N LYS A 53 -25.39 4.26 -25.25
CA LYS A 53 -24.20 5.03 -24.90
C LYS A 53 -24.59 6.50 -24.77
N GLU A 54 -24.42 7.08 -23.59
CA GLU A 54 -24.74 8.49 -23.37
C GLU A 54 -23.64 9.40 -23.91
N ASP A 55 -24.03 10.44 -24.62
CA ASP A 55 -23.15 11.55 -24.95
C ASP A 55 -22.84 12.40 -23.70
N GLU A 56 -21.95 13.38 -23.84
CA GLU A 56 -21.46 14.20 -22.71
C GLU A 56 -22.59 14.98 -22.01
N GLN A 57 -23.56 15.49 -22.77
CA GLN A 57 -24.68 16.29 -22.22
C GLN A 57 -25.67 15.47 -21.36
N PRO A 58 -26.22 14.32 -21.82
CA PRO A 58 -27.05 13.47 -20.96
C PRO A 58 -26.30 12.93 -19.74
N THR A 59 -25.02 12.59 -19.90
CA THR A 59 -24.15 12.18 -18.78
C THR A 59 -24.05 13.28 -17.73
N GLU A 60 -23.85 14.53 -18.15
CA GLU A 60 -23.79 15.68 -17.27
C GLU A 60 -25.13 15.92 -16.56
N LEU A 61 -26.25 15.90 -17.30
CA LEU A 61 -27.59 16.07 -16.75
C LEU A 61 -27.90 15.00 -15.70
N ARG A 62 -27.63 13.73 -16.01
CA ARG A 62 -27.80 12.59 -15.07
C ARG A 62 -27.01 12.82 -13.78
N ASN A 63 -25.73 13.18 -13.89
CA ASN A 63 -24.88 13.41 -12.73
C ASN A 63 -25.39 14.56 -11.85
N LYS A 64 -25.93 15.63 -12.45
CA LYS A 64 -26.55 16.75 -11.70
C LYS A 64 -27.82 16.34 -10.97
N ILE A 65 -28.67 15.52 -11.60
CA ILE A 65 -29.89 14.99 -10.97
C ILE A 65 -29.53 14.09 -9.79
N VAL A 66 -28.59 13.15 -9.99
CA VAL A 66 -28.10 12.25 -8.93
C VAL A 66 -27.52 13.04 -7.76
N GLY A 67 -26.63 14.00 -8.04
CA GLY A 67 -26.05 14.85 -7.00
C GLY A 67 -27.10 15.64 -6.23
N ARG A 68 -28.15 16.13 -6.89
CA ARG A 68 -29.26 16.82 -6.22
C ARG A 68 -30.09 15.88 -5.36
N LEU A 69 -30.42 14.69 -5.85
CA LEU A 69 -31.15 13.67 -5.08
C LEU A 69 -30.36 13.26 -3.82
N MET A 70 -29.05 13.08 -3.92
CA MET A 70 -28.18 12.78 -2.78
C MET A 70 -28.24 13.89 -1.73
N ASN A 71 -28.17 15.15 -2.15
CA ASN A 71 -28.24 16.30 -1.26
C ASN A 71 -29.60 16.42 -0.54
N GLU A 72 -30.72 16.22 -1.25
CA GLU A 72 -32.05 16.24 -0.61
C GLU A 72 -32.23 15.08 0.37
N LEU A 73 -31.66 13.91 0.05
CA LEU A 73 -31.71 12.76 0.96
C LEU A 73 -30.91 13.03 2.24
N ARG A 74 -29.71 13.63 2.12
CA ARG A 74 -28.90 14.10 3.27
C ARG A 74 -29.67 15.07 4.14
N GLN A 75 -30.35 16.04 3.53
CA GLN A 75 -31.13 17.05 4.25
C GLN A 75 -32.37 16.46 4.94
N THR A 76 -33.00 15.45 4.34
CA THR A 76 -34.20 14.81 4.92
C THR A 76 -33.87 13.87 6.08
N HIS A 77 -32.67 13.28 6.11
CA HIS A 77 -32.32 12.20 7.04
C HIS A 77 -31.25 12.57 8.10
N ASN A 78 -31.04 13.86 8.40
CA ASN A 78 -30.17 14.38 9.48
C ASN A 78 -28.86 13.58 9.69
N GLU A 79 -27.89 13.73 8.78
CA GLU A 79 -26.47 13.32 8.89
C GLU A 79 -26.15 11.83 9.22
N GLU A 80 -27.13 10.98 9.55
CA GLU A 80 -26.90 9.57 9.90
C GLU A 80 -26.46 8.70 8.71
N VAL A 81 -26.67 9.19 7.47
CA VAL A 81 -26.27 8.49 6.25
C VAL A 81 -24.95 9.08 5.74
N GLN A 82 -23.83 8.45 6.08
CA GLN A 82 -22.55 8.72 5.43
C GLN A 82 -22.55 8.04 4.06
N PHE A 83 -22.42 8.83 2.99
CA PHE A 83 -22.32 8.35 1.62
C PHE A 83 -20.83 8.22 1.26
N ASP A 84 -20.42 7.07 0.75
CA ASP A 84 -19.27 6.96 -0.16
C ASP A 84 -19.70 7.56 -1.52
N ASP A 85 -18.78 8.18 -2.28
CA ASP A 85 -19.19 9.02 -3.42
C ASP A 85 -19.42 8.20 -4.71
N ASP A 86 -18.77 7.05 -4.86
CA ASP A 86 -18.82 6.25 -6.11
C ASP A 86 -19.93 5.19 -6.09
N TYR A 87 -20.12 4.51 -4.97
CA TYR A 87 -21.07 3.38 -4.83
C TYR A 87 -22.53 3.87 -4.82
N GLU A 88 -22.77 4.97 -4.12
CA GLU A 88 -24.08 5.57 -3.98
C GLU A 88 -24.51 6.25 -5.28
N ASN A 89 -23.57 6.76 -6.08
CA ASN A 89 -23.89 7.28 -7.41
C ASN A 89 -24.53 6.21 -8.31
N ASP A 90 -23.99 4.98 -8.29
CA ASP A 90 -24.54 3.85 -9.05
C ASP A 90 -25.96 3.49 -8.55
N ILE A 91 -26.18 3.47 -7.23
CA ILE A 91 -27.51 3.18 -6.65
C ILE A 91 -28.53 4.24 -7.06
N PHE A 92 -28.18 5.51 -6.92
CA PHE A 92 -29.06 6.62 -7.27
C PHE A 92 -29.36 6.64 -8.77
N THR A 93 -28.37 6.32 -9.59
CA THR A 93 -28.53 6.20 -11.04
C THR A 93 -29.53 5.10 -11.39
N ILE A 94 -29.42 3.91 -10.79
CA ILE A 94 -30.33 2.78 -11.04
C ILE A 94 -31.77 3.13 -10.64
N VAL A 95 -31.96 3.73 -9.47
CA VAL A 95 -33.29 4.15 -9.01
C VAL A 95 -33.86 5.27 -9.89
N LEU A 96 -33.02 6.21 -10.36
CA LEU A 96 -33.39 7.26 -11.30
C LEU A 96 -33.89 6.68 -12.64
N TYR A 97 -33.18 5.73 -13.24
CA TYR A 97 -33.63 5.11 -14.50
C TYR A 97 -34.89 4.26 -14.32
N TRP A 98 -35.01 3.54 -13.20
CA TRP A 98 -36.28 2.88 -12.88
C TRP A 98 -37.43 3.88 -12.82
N TYR A 99 -37.25 4.98 -12.08
CA TYR A 99 -38.26 6.02 -11.94
C TYR A 99 -38.63 6.66 -13.27
N LEU A 100 -37.67 6.96 -14.15
CA LEU A 100 -37.92 7.66 -15.40
C LEU A 100 -38.41 6.74 -16.52
N LYS A 101 -37.86 5.53 -16.65
CA LYS A 101 -38.00 4.70 -17.85
C LYS A 101 -38.77 3.41 -17.64
N ASP A 102 -38.83 2.87 -16.42
CA ASP A 102 -39.54 1.61 -16.20
C ASP A 102 -41.07 1.85 -16.15
N ASN A 103 -41.82 0.92 -16.73
CA ASN A 103 -43.28 0.96 -16.76
C ASN A 103 -43.88 0.72 -15.37
N SER A 104 -43.20 -0.05 -14.52
CA SER A 104 -43.61 -0.25 -13.12
C SER A 104 -43.62 1.04 -12.32
N ALA A 105 -42.77 2.02 -12.65
CA ALA A 105 -42.76 3.34 -12.03
C ALA A 105 -43.75 4.34 -12.67
N LYS A 106 -44.47 3.97 -13.73
CA LYS A 106 -45.34 4.89 -14.50
C LYS A 106 -46.39 5.57 -13.62
N PHE A 107 -46.94 4.86 -12.64
CA PHE A 107 -47.94 5.40 -11.72
C PHE A 107 -47.38 6.51 -10.79
N LEU A 108 -46.07 6.56 -10.57
CA LEU A 108 -45.43 7.66 -9.83
C LEU A 108 -45.41 8.93 -10.67
N ARG A 109 -45.10 8.79 -11.96
CA ARG A 109 -45.04 9.91 -12.92
C ARG A 109 -46.43 10.46 -13.23
N GLU A 110 -47.41 9.59 -13.48
CA GLU A 110 -48.77 10.00 -13.88
C GLU A 110 -49.58 10.68 -12.75
N ARG A 111 -49.23 10.44 -11.49
CA ARG A 111 -49.98 10.97 -10.34
C ARG A 111 -49.58 12.39 -9.96
N GLN A 112 -48.37 12.83 -10.31
CA GLN A 112 -47.79 14.07 -9.80
C GLN A 112 -48.06 15.26 -10.76
N GLN A 113 -49.28 15.79 -10.73
CA GLN A 113 -49.60 17.15 -11.23
C GLN A 113 -49.30 18.22 -10.13
N PRO A 114 -49.09 19.50 -10.50
CA PRO A 114 -47.97 20.33 -10.04
C PRO A 114 -47.96 20.48 -8.51
N ARG A 115 -47.03 19.78 -7.88
CA ARG A 115 -46.60 20.11 -6.51
C ARG A 115 -45.51 21.19 -6.61
N ASP A 116 -45.34 21.94 -5.53
CA ASP A 116 -44.38 23.05 -5.43
C ASP A 116 -42.90 22.62 -5.65
N ASN A 117 -42.61 21.31 -5.66
CA ASN A 117 -41.29 20.73 -5.88
C ASN A 117 -41.16 20.02 -7.25
N ASN A 118 -41.55 20.71 -8.33
CA ASN A 118 -41.25 20.26 -9.68
C ASN A 118 -39.78 20.56 -10.03
N TRP A 119 -39.02 19.54 -10.44
CA TRP A 119 -37.66 19.67 -10.93
C TRP A 119 -37.66 19.46 -12.46
N PRO A 120 -37.85 20.53 -13.25
CA PRO A 120 -37.75 20.44 -14.69
C PRO A 120 -36.29 20.25 -15.11
N THR A 121 -36.07 19.73 -16.32
CA THR A 121 -34.74 19.64 -16.95
C THR A 121 -33.97 20.97 -16.85
N ALA A 122 -34.65 22.11 -17.02
CA ALA A 122 -34.07 23.46 -16.90
C ALA A 122 -33.42 23.77 -15.55
N LEU A 123 -33.86 23.15 -14.45
CA LEU A 123 -33.28 23.36 -13.11
C LEU A 123 -31.80 22.95 -13.05
N PHE A 124 -31.38 22.02 -13.91
CA PHE A 124 -30.03 21.48 -13.94
C PHE A 124 -29.13 22.17 -14.96
N TRP A 125 -29.69 23.07 -15.80
CA TRP A 125 -28.97 23.88 -16.77
C TRP A 125 -28.76 25.29 -16.18
N GLY A 126 -27.53 25.60 -15.74
CA GLY A 126 -27.19 26.93 -15.17
C GLY A 126 -26.41 26.90 -13.86
N PHE A 127 -26.26 25.74 -13.20
CA PHE A 127 -25.34 25.60 -12.06
C PHE A 127 -23.89 25.51 -12.55
N GLU A 128 -23.08 26.52 -12.27
CA GLU A 128 -21.62 26.48 -12.45
C GLU A 128 -20.98 25.44 -11.51
N ARG A 129 -19.96 24.74 -12.01
CA ARG A 129 -19.28 23.65 -11.30
C ARG A 129 -18.77 24.09 -9.91
N ARG A 130 -19.20 23.42 -8.85
CA ARG A 130 -18.25 22.96 -7.83
C ARG A 130 -17.73 21.61 -8.31
N SER A 131 -16.50 21.58 -8.80
CA SER A 131 -15.88 20.43 -9.46
C SER A 131 -16.12 19.10 -8.72
N PRO A 132 -16.99 18.21 -9.22
CA PRO A 132 -16.95 16.81 -8.81
C PRO A 132 -15.77 16.15 -9.52
N ARG A 133 -15.08 15.23 -8.85
CA ARG A 133 -14.17 14.30 -9.56
C ARG A 133 -14.97 13.66 -10.69
N SER A 134 -14.45 13.73 -11.91
CA SER A 134 -15.01 13.04 -13.06
C SER A 134 -15.03 11.54 -12.76
N ILE A 135 -16.21 10.92 -12.70
CA ILE A 135 -16.38 9.47 -12.53
C ILE A 135 -16.94 8.91 -13.85
N PRO A 136 -16.09 8.48 -14.81
CA PRO A 136 -16.49 8.11 -16.16
C PRO A 136 -17.16 6.72 -16.30
N HIS A 137 -17.64 6.07 -15.22
CA HIS A 137 -17.99 4.63 -15.24
C HIS A 137 -19.35 4.25 -14.64
N THR A 138 -20.24 5.18 -14.31
CA THR A 138 -21.53 4.87 -13.66
C THR A 138 -22.53 4.18 -14.60
N THR A 139 -22.49 4.47 -15.90
CA THR A 139 -23.39 3.85 -16.90
C THR A 139 -23.05 2.37 -17.14
N ASP A 140 -21.77 2.05 -17.31
CA ASP A 140 -21.30 0.68 -17.60
C ASP A 140 -21.47 -0.26 -16.40
N ARG A 141 -21.39 0.26 -15.17
CA ARG A 141 -21.67 -0.49 -13.94
C ARG A 141 -23.17 -0.77 -13.78
N ALA A 142 -24.02 0.26 -13.88
CA ALA A 142 -25.46 0.07 -13.85
C ALA A 142 -25.97 -0.92 -14.92
N LEU A 143 -25.27 -1.00 -16.06
CA LEU A 143 -25.53 -1.93 -17.17
C LEU A 143 -25.31 -3.41 -16.84
N GLU A 144 -24.30 -3.75 -16.02
CA GLU A 144 -24.05 -5.11 -15.55
C GLU A 144 -25.16 -5.61 -14.58
N TYR A 145 -25.83 -4.70 -13.87
CA TYR A 145 -26.67 -5.06 -12.71
C TYR A 145 -28.17 -5.26 -12.97
N CYS A 146 -28.71 -4.82 -14.11
CA CYS A 146 -30.11 -5.10 -14.47
C CYS A 146 -30.26 -6.18 -15.57
N SER A 147 -29.22 -7.00 -15.74
CA SER A 147 -29.34 -8.33 -16.34
C SER A 147 -30.01 -9.27 -15.32
N PRO A 148 -30.91 -10.19 -15.71
CA PRO A 148 -31.42 -11.23 -14.80
C PRO A 148 -30.33 -12.17 -14.23
N LEU A 149 -29.05 -11.95 -14.58
CA LEU A 149 -27.87 -12.70 -14.18
C LEU A 149 -26.81 -11.84 -13.44
N ALA A 150 -27.21 -10.74 -12.80
CA ALA A 150 -26.29 -9.81 -12.13
C ALA A 150 -25.69 -10.35 -10.81
N PRO A 151 -24.36 -10.22 -10.57
CA PRO A 151 -23.69 -10.69 -9.35
C PRO A 151 -23.85 -9.74 -8.14
N VAL A 152 -23.64 -10.30 -6.95
CA VAL A 152 -23.83 -9.72 -5.60
C VAL A 152 -22.82 -8.60 -5.26
N PHE A 153 -23.28 -7.53 -4.58
CA PHE A 153 -22.44 -6.44 -4.07
C PHE A 153 -21.34 -6.89 -3.09
N ILE A 154 -20.13 -6.36 -3.29
CA ILE A 154 -19.02 -6.40 -2.33
C ILE A 154 -18.59 -4.94 -2.09
N LYS A 155 -18.69 -4.48 -0.84
CA LYS A 155 -18.22 -3.15 -0.40
C LYS A 155 -16.71 -3.01 -0.68
N ARG A 156 -16.27 -1.89 -1.25
CA ARG A 156 -14.84 -1.61 -1.54
C ARG A 156 -14.37 -0.35 -0.80
N GLU A 157 -13.31 -0.48 -0.01
CA GLU A 157 -12.52 0.64 0.52
C GLU A 157 -11.23 0.84 -0.29
N SER A 158 -10.65 2.04 -0.29
CA SER A 158 -9.44 2.41 -1.04
C SER A 158 -8.26 1.43 -0.85
N HIS A 159 -7.75 0.88 -1.96
CA HIS A 159 -6.86 -0.28 -1.99
C HIS A 159 -5.36 0.08 -1.94
N PHE A 160 -4.61 -0.53 -1.01
CA PHE A 160 -3.17 -0.77 -1.17
C PHE A 160 -2.73 -2.06 -0.46
N ALA A 161 -2.90 -3.20 -1.14
CA ALA A 161 -2.11 -4.42 -0.96
C ALA A 161 -1.99 -5.10 -2.34
N PRO A 162 -0.90 -5.84 -2.64
CA PRO A 162 -0.77 -6.53 -3.92
C PRO A 162 -1.88 -7.58 -4.06
N ASN A 163 -2.81 -7.32 -4.97
CA ASN A 163 -3.97 -8.17 -5.23
C ASN A 163 -3.55 -9.44 -5.96
N SER A 164 -3.58 -10.58 -5.28
CA SER A 164 -3.92 -11.86 -5.88
C SER A 164 -4.53 -12.77 -4.82
N PHE A 165 -5.86 -12.71 -4.64
CA PHE A 165 -6.57 -13.88 -4.13
C PHE A 165 -7.94 -14.02 -4.76
N TYR A 166 -8.24 -15.29 -5.03
CA TYR A 166 -9.28 -15.78 -5.89
C TYR A 166 -10.36 -16.49 -5.07
N GLY A 167 -11.60 -16.06 -5.28
CA GLY A 167 -12.82 -16.80 -5.01
C GLY A 167 -13.85 -16.29 -6.01
N GLU A 168 -14.42 -17.17 -6.83
CA GLU A 168 -15.55 -16.83 -7.71
C GLU A 168 -16.79 -17.56 -7.19
N ARG A 169 -17.92 -16.84 -7.14
CA ARG A 169 -19.25 -17.42 -6.86
C ARG A 169 -19.79 -18.06 -8.12
N ASP A 170 -20.65 -19.05 -7.96
CA ASP A 170 -21.48 -19.56 -9.05
C ASP A 170 -22.33 -18.41 -9.65
N PRO A 171 -22.21 -18.13 -10.96
CA PRO A 171 -22.86 -16.98 -11.59
C PRO A 171 -24.39 -17.12 -11.73
N GLN A 172 -24.98 -18.28 -11.41
CA GLN A 172 -26.43 -18.49 -11.48
C GLN A 172 -27.12 -18.47 -10.12
N THR A 173 -26.44 -18.89 -9.04
CA THR A 173 -27.07 -19.12 -7.74
C THR A 173 -26.63 -18.16 -6.64
N GLY A 174 -25.45 -17.54 -6.74
CA GLY A 174 -24.97 -16.55 -5.76
C GLY A 174 -24.81 -17.06 -4.32
N LEU A 175 -25.04 -18.35 -4.05
CA LEU A 175 -24.99 -19.03 -2.76
C LEU A 175 -23.69 -19.81 -2.57
N LEU A 176 -23.15 -19.81 -1.35
CA LEU A 176 -22.29 -20.89 -0.87
C LEU A 176 -23.22 -22.06 -0.49
N SER A 177 -22.88 -23.28 -0.91
CA SER A 177 -23.62 -24.49 -0.52
C SER A 177 -23.53 -24.70 1.00
N GLN A 178 -24.57 -24.28 1.72
CA GLN A 178 -25.02 -24.93 2.94
C GLN A 178 -26.50 -25.25 2.74
N LEU A 179 -26.87 -26.51 2.93
CA LEU A 179 -28.25 -26.93 3.04
C LEU A 179 -28.38 -27.80 4.29
N TYR A 180 -29.22 -27.29 5.19
CA TYR A 180 -30.02 -27.89 6.26
C TYR A 180 -29.64 -29.27 6.81
N ASP A 181 -29.52 -29.33 8.15
CA ASP A 181 -29.97 -30.49 8.91
C ASP A 181 -30.90 -29.97 10.03
N ASP A 182 -32.20 -30.21 9.87
CA ASP A 182 -33.21 -30.12 10.92
C ASP A 182 -33.36 -31.52 11.51
N SER A 183 -33.00 -31.68 12.79
CA SER A 183 -33.69 -32.63 13.67
C SER A 183 -33.60 -32.15 15.11
N ASP A 184 -34.76 -31.75 15.63
CA ASP A 184 -35.16 -31.75 17.03
C ASP A 184 -34.61 -32.97 17.79
N ASP A 185 -34.09 -32.74 19.01
CA ASP A 185 -34.62 -33.37 20.22
C ASP A 185 -33.92 -32.82 21.48
N GLY A 186 -34.73 -32.26 22.38
CA GLY A 186 -34.73 -32.66 23.80
C GLY A 186 -33.73 -32.02 24.77
N ASP A 187 -34.30 -31.26 25.69
CA ASP A 187 -33.96 -31.22 27.13
C ASP A 187 -32.81 -30.33 27.64
N GLN A 188 -33.24 -29.13 28.07
CA GLN A 188 -32.82 -28.48 29.33
C GLN A 188 -33.08 -29.41 30.55
N PRO A 189 -32.45 -29.23 31.75
CA PRO A 189 -32.36 -27.93 32.41
C PRO A 189 -31.20 -27.67 33.40
N ALA A 190 -31.26 -26.44 33.93
CA ALA A 190 -30.94 -26.01 35.30
C ALA A 190 -29.56 -25.41 35.60
N ASP A 191 -29.66 -24.14 36.01
CA ASP A 191 -29.02 -23.52 37.18
C ASP A 191 -27.50 -23.57 37.33
N PHE A 192 -26.85 -22.40 37.48
CA PHE A 192 -26.17 -22.09 38.73
C PHE A 192 -25.78 -20.61 38.83
N GLU A 193 -25.70 -20.19 40.08
CA GLU A 193 -25.75 -18.85 40.64
C GLU A 193 -24.54 -17.94 40.40
N ASP A 194 -24.89 -16.66 40.28
CA ASP A 194 -24.25 -15.46 40.82
C ASP A 194 -23.20 -15.67 41.94
N HIS A 195 -21.97 -15.20 41.74
CA HIS A 195 -21.10 -14.73 42.83
C HIS A 195 -20.12 -13.62 42.40
N THR A 196 -20.41 -12.45 42.97
CA THR A 196 -19.57 -11.32 43.37
C THR A 196 -18.06 -11.57 43.59
N GLY A 197 -17.23 -10.59 43.20
CA GLY A 197 -15.79 -10.61 43.52
C GLY A 197 -14.99 -9.40 43.06
N ASN A 198 -15.32 -8.20 43.60
CA ASN A 198 -14.47 -7.00 43.55
C ASN A 198 -13.08 -7.26 44.17
N GLN A 199 -11.99 -7.00 43.44
CA GLN A 199 -10.74 -6.51 44.05
C GLN A 199 -10.00 -5.55 43.09
N SER A 200 -10.04 -4.27 43.44
CA SER A 200 -9.21 -3.20 42.88
C SER A 200 -7.81 -3.26 43.50
N VAL A 201 -6.80 -3.50 42.67
CA VAL A 201 -5.38 -3.38 43.05
C VAL A 201 -4.93 -1.94 42.79
N THR A 202 -4.47 -1.29 43.86
CA THR A 202 -3.93 0.07 43.87
C THR A 202 -2.46 0.05 43.43
N GLU A 203 -2.15 0.61 42.26
CA GLU A 203 -0.77 0.95 41.88
C GLU A 203 -0.34 2.24 42.58
N ARG A 204 0.58 2.12 43.54
CA ARG A 204 1.28 3.22 44.20
C ARG A 204 2.76 3.09 43.87
N GLY A 205 3.33 4.09 43.18
CA GLY A 205 4.79 4.22 43.05
C GLY A 205 5.30 4.81 41.73
N LYS A 206 4.92 6.05 41.37
CA LYS A 206 5.73 6.88 40.46
C LYS A 206 6.53 7.86 41.31
N GLY A 207 7.85 7.72 41.32
CA GLY A 207 8.75 8.70 41.91
C GLY A 207 8.65 10.01 41.13
N GLU A 208 8.52 11.11 41.87
CA GLU A 208 8.56 12.47 41.33
C GLU A 208 9.94 12.71 40.71
N VAL A 209 10.00 12.80 39.39
CA VAL A 209 11.16 13.35 38.69
C VAL A 209 11.00 14.86 38.75
N GLU A 210 11.86 15.55 39.51
CA GLU A 210 11.98 17.01 39.46
C GLU A 210 12.24 17.44 38.01
N THR A 211 11.21 17.94 37.33
CA THR A 211 11.31 18.57 36.02
C THR A 211 11.78 19.99 36.21
N HIS A 212 13.07 20.25 36.05
CA HIS A 212 13.58 21.62 35.93
C HIS A 212 13.04 22.22 34.63
N SER A 213 12.55 23.45 34.69
CA SER A 213 11.99 24.11 33.51
C SER A 213 13.11 24.47 32.52
N GLN A 214 12.82 24.50 31.21
CA GLN A 214 13.79 24.95 30.19
C GLN A 214 14.42 26.32 30.54
N LYS A 215 13.66 27.17 31.24
CA LYS A 215 14.11 28.48 31.70
C LYS A 215 15.26 28.37 32.71
N GLU A 216 15.13 27.53 33.73
CA GLU A 216 16.17 27.32 34.76
C GLU A 216 17.46 26.74 34.16
N LEU A 217 17.34 25.83 33.20
CA LEU A 217 18.50 25.24 32.54
C LEU A 217 19.17 26.19 31.53
N SER A 218 18.39 27.10 30.92
CA SER A 218 18.96 28.20 30.13
C SER A 218 19.75 29.18 31.00
N GLU A 219 19.32 29.39 32.25
CA GLU A 219 20.03 30.19 33.24
C GLU A 219 21.31 29.49 33.73
N LEU A 220 21.28 28.17 33.90
CA LEU A 220 22.48 27.35 34.19
C LEU A 220 23.49 27.33 33.04
N TYR A 221 23.05 27.54 31.81
CA TYR A 221 23.93 27.61 30.63
C TYR A 221 24.64 28.98 30.50
N LEU A 222 24.00 30.08 30.94
CA LEU A 222 24.52 31.45 30.81
C LEU A 222 25.95 31.66 31.38
N PRO A 223 26.30 31.15 32.57
CA PRO A 223 27.67 31.27 33.11
C PRO A 223 28.74 30.65 32.21
N TYR A 224 28.44 29.52 31.55
CA TYR A 224 29.36 28.84 30.63
C TYR A 224 29.56 29.61 29.32
N VAL A 225 28.64 30.51 28.96
CA VAL A 225 28.75 31.39 27.79
C VAL A 225 29.57 32.64 28.10
N GLN A 226 29.47 33.13 29.34
CA GLN A 226 30.12 34.35 29.82
C GLN A 226 31.59 34.14 30.19
N GLU A 227 31.94 33.00 30.80
CA GLU A 227 33.33 32.63 31.02
C GLU A 227 33.90 32.01 29.74
N SER A 228 34.84 32.70 29.08
CA SER A 228 35.54 32.14 27.92
C SER A 228 36.24 30.84 28.32
N MET A 229 35.72 29.69 27.90
CA MET A 229 36.47 28.42 27.93
C MET A 229 37.82 28.65 27.24
N LYS A 230 38.89 28.58 28.02
CA LYS A 230 40.26 28.71 27.52
C LYS A 230 40.62 27.47 26.70
N TYR A 231 40.26 27.45 25.42
CA TYR A 231 40.84 26.50 24.48
C TYR A 231 42.27 26.96 24.15
N GLY A 232 43.26 26.11 24.43
CA GLY A 232 44.65 26.35 24.06
C GLY A 232 44.75 26.61 22.54
N GLN A 233 45.22 27.80 22.17
CA GLN A 233 45.60 28.11 20.80
C GLN A 233 46.79 27.22 20.42
N LEU A 234 46.57 26.24 19.55
CA LEU A 234 47.66 25.64 18.79
C LEU A 234 48.12 26.68 17.76
N GLY A 235 49.39 27.07 17.85
CA GLY A 235 50.00 28.05 16.97
C GLY A 235 50.01 27.59 15.51
N ASN A 236 49.61 28.50 14.62
CA ASN A 236 49.96 28.42 13.21
C ASN A 236 50.95 29.53 12.89
N SER A 237 52.05 29.09 12.28
CA SER A 237 53.17 29.85 11.80
C SER A 237 52.78 30.81 10.68
N LYS A 238 53.57 31.89 10.59
CA LYS A 238 53.63 32.90 9.55
C LYS A 238 54.09 32.33 8.19
N ASP A 239 53.89 33.18 7.17
CA ASP A 239 54.50 33.24 5.82
C ASP A 239 53.42 33.08 4.72
N ALA A 240 53.24 33.94 3.72
CA ALA A 240 53.83 35.23 3.35
C ALA A 240 52.96 35.89 2.25
N ASP A 241 52.93 37.24 2.24
CA ASP A 241 52.92 38.15 1.07
C ASP A 241 51.75 38.13 0.04
N ALA A 242 50.86 39.13 -0.03
CA ALA A 242 51.01 40.54 -0.46
C ALA A 242 51.05 40.76 -2.00
N ALA A 243 49.96 41.33 -2.58
CA ALA A 243 49.96 42.60 -3.33
C ALA A 243 48.60 42.89 -4.07
N PRO A 244 48.27 44.16 -4.37
CA PRO A 244 46.89 44.67 -4.51
C PRO A 244 46.56 45.42 -5.83
N ALA A 245 45.32 45.95 -5.90
CA ALA A 245 44.77 46.99 -6.81
C ALA A 245 44.41 46.54 -8.25
N ASN A 246 43.31 46.95 -8.89
CA ASN A 246 42.61 48.24 -8.89
C ASN A 246 41.11 48.10 -9.27
N PRO A 247 40.29 49.14 -9.04
CA PRO A 247 38.85 49.18 -9.34
C PRO A 247 38.58 49.84 -10.70
N ASP A 248 37.44 49.53 -11.32
CA ASP A 248 36.79 50.46 -12.25
C ASP A 248 35.26 50.37 -12.13
N SER A 249 34.71 51.56 -11.94
CA SER A 249 33.32 51.95 -12.02
C SER A 249 32.79 51.82 -13.45
N ASP A 250 31.53 51.41 -13.63
CA ASP A 250 30.67 52.22 -14.48
C ASP A 250 29.18 52.13 -14.14
N SER A 251 28.58 53.29 -14.34
CA SER A 251 27.24 53.77 -14.03
C SER A 251 26.24 53.45 -15.14
N GLY A 252 24.94 53.38 -14.83
CA GLY A 252 23.94 53.17 -15.88
C GLY A 252 22.47 53.08 -15.46
N HIS A 253 21.93 54.23 -15.06
CA HIS A 253 20.56 54.73 -15.28
C HIS A 253 19.31 53.82 -15.20
N ILE A 254 18.45 54.28 -14.28
CA ILE A 254 17.03 54.02 -14.08
C ILE A 254 16.19 54.46 -15.30
N SER A 255 15.23 53.62 -15.73
CA SER A 255 13.99 54.10 -16.36
C SER A 255 12.79 53.26 -15.91
N ALA A 256 11.83 53.93 -15.29
CA ALA A 256 10.53 53.39 -14.91
C ALA A 256 9.62 53.21 -16.15
N LYS A 257 8.75 52.18 -16.13
CA LYS A 257 7.39 52.26 -16.69
C LYS A 257 6.50 51.08 -16.28
N GLU A 258 5.46 51.47 -15.55
CA GLU A 258 4.04 51.11 -15.69
C GLU A 258 3.59 49.63 -15.59
N ASP A 259 2.95 49.38 -14.45
CA ASP A 259 1.96 48.34 -14.18
C ASP A 259 0.87 48.25 -15.25
N LYS A 260 0.64 47.04 -15.76
CA LYS A 260 -0.70 46.54 -16.11
C LYS A 260 -0.83 45.07 -15.71
N SER A 261 -1.70 44.86 -14.74
CA SER A 261 -2.19 43.59 -14.23
C SER A 261 -3.07 42.87 -15.25
N GLU A 262 -2.75 41.63 -15.58
CA GLU A 262 -3.71 40.60 -16.01
C GLU A 262 -3.06 39.22 -15.80
N THR A 263 -3.47 38.54 -14.72
CA THR A 263 -3.06 37.17 -14.39
C THR A 263 -3.79 36.19 -15.30
N GLU A 264 -3.23 35.91 -16.48
CA GLU A 264 -3.57 34.71 -17.24
C GLU A 264 -2.83 33.50 -16.65
N GLY A 265 -3.60 32.47 -16.26
CA GLY A 265 -3.04 31.19 -15.85
C GLY A 265 -2.26 30.52 -16.98
N PRO A 266 -1.32 29.60 -16.67
CA PRO A 266 -0.50 28.95 -17.68
C PRO A 266 -1.39 28.25 -18.72
N SER A 267 -1.12 28.51 -20.00
CA SER A 267 -1.87 27.90 -21.09
C SER A 267 -1.81 26.37 -21.01
N GLN A 268 -2.83 25.71 -21.56
CA GLN A 268 -2.94 24.25 -21.56
C GLN A 268 -1.72 23.57 -22.21
N GLU A 269 -1.09 24.24 -23.19
CA GLU A 269 0.16 23.78 -23.82
C GLU A 269 1.35 23.89 -22.87
N GLU A 270 1.40 24.91 -22.02
CA GLU A 270 2.45 25.06 -21.00
C GLU A 270 2.28 24.05 -19.85
N LEU A 271 1.04 23.75 -19.45
CA LEU A 271 0.75 22.67 -18.51
C LEU A 271 1.14 21.30 -19.09
N LEU A 272 0.90 21.07 -20.39
CA LEU A 272 1.29 19.84 -21.08
C LEU A 272 2.82 19.72 -21.20
N ARG A 273 3.54 20.81 -21.51
CA ARG A 273 5.02 20.84 -21.48
C ARG A 273 5.59 20.60 -20.09
N ARG A 274 4.96 21.16 -19.04
CA ARG A 274 5.34 20.91 -17.64
C ARG A 274 5.08 19.45 -17.24
N TYR A 275 4.00 18.84 -17.71
CA TYR A 275 3.67 17.43 -17.46
C TYR A 275 4.63 16.49 -18.18
N ILE A 276 4.91 16.71 -19.47
CA ILE A 276 5.89 15.95 -20.25
C ILE A 276 7.30 16.11 -19.65
N GLY A 277 7.68 17.32 -19.22
CA GLY A 277 8.95 17.58 -18.53
C GLY A 277 9.10 16.86 -17.19
N ARG A 278 8.00 16.67 -16.44
CA ARG A 278 7.98 15.87 -15.20
C ARG A 278 8.06 14.37 -15.48
N ALA A 279 7.32 13.87 -16.47
CA ALA A 279 7.36 12.47 -16.90
C ALA A 279 8.75 12.09 -17.44
N GLN A 280 9.37 12.94 -18.26
CA GLN A 280 10.74 12.75 -18.75
C GLN A 280 11.78 12.84 -17.63
N LYS A 281 11.60 13.73 -16.64
CA LYS A 281 12.45 13.73 -15.42
C LYS A 281 12.29 12.44 -14.62
N GLN A 282 11.08 11.90 -14.46
CA GLN A 282 10.83 10.65 -13.73
C GLN A 282 11.38 9.42 -14.47
N ILE A 283 11.27 9.37 -15.80
CA ILE A 283 11.94 8.35 -16.63
C ILE A 283 13.46 8.44 -16.46
N LYS A 284 14.02 9.66 -16.44
CA LYS A 284 15.45 9.91 -16.21
C LYS A 284 15.90 9.53 -14.78
N TYR A 285 15.04 9.65 -13.77
CA TYR A 285 15.30 9.19 -12.40
C TYR A 285 15.19 7.66 -12.25
N GLY A 286 14.24 7.02 -12.95
CA GLY A 286 14.14 5.55 -13.02
C GLY A 286 15.30 4.90 -13.76
N GLN A 287 15.82 5.54 -14.81
CA GLN A 287 17.01 5.10 -15.55
C GLN A 287 18.32 5.32 -14.76
N ARG A 288 18.36 6.29 -13.84
CA ARG A 288 19.52 6.59 -12.96
C ARG A 288 19.69 5.64 -11.77
N ALA A 289 18.73 4.74 -11.54
CA ALA A 289 18.86 3.64 -10.57
C ALA A 289 19.58 2.40 -11.16
N ARG A 290 20.16 2.51 -12.37
CA ARG A 290 21.18 1.56 -12.84
C ARG A 290 22.51 1.89 -12.16
N PRO A 291 23.24 0.90 -11.60
CA PRO A 291 24.63 1.13 -11.24
C PRO A 291 25.39 1.51 -12.51
N ASN A 292 26.15 2.61 -12.44
CA ASN A 292 27.07 3.01 -13.50
C ASN A 292 28.22 1.99 -13.52
N ILE A 293 28.07 0.95 -14.33
CA ILE A 293 29.20 0.11 -14.72
C ILE A 293 29.85 0.86 -15.87
N ASN A 294 30.93 1.59 -15.58
CA ASN A 294 31.88 1.99 -16.63
C ASN A 294 32.53 0.70 -17.13
N LEU A 295 31.86 0.02 -18.04
CA LEU A 295 32.48 -1.04 -18.83
C LEU A 295 33.37 -0.36 -19.87
N PRO A 296 34.63 -0.81 -20.03
CA PRO A 296 35.43 -0.41 -21.17
C PRO A 296 34.64 -0.77 -22.43
N ASP A 297 34.64 0.15 -23.39
CA ASP A 297 34.04 -0.03 -24.71
C ASP A 297 34.49 -1.39 -25.28
N GLY A 298 33.59 -2.38 -25.31
CA GLY A 298 33.84 -3.74 -25.78
C GLY A 298 33.69 -4.91 -24.79
N SER A 299 33.38 -4.72 -23.50
CA SER A 299 33.12 -5.89 -22.63
C SER A 299 31.68 -6.40 -22.77
N ILE A 300 31.52 -7.47 -23.52
CA ILE A 300 30.37 -8.37 -23.49
C ILE A 300 30.08 -8.69 -22.01
N LEU A 301 28.94 -8.24 -21.49
CA LEU A 301 28.44 -8.73 -20.19
C LEU A 301 28.42 -10.26 -20.29
N PRO A 302 28.98 -11.00 -19.31
CA PRO A 302 28.95 -12.45 -19.37
C PRO A 302 27.50 -12.87 -19.57
N GLU A 303 27.26 -13.52 -20.70
CA GLU A 303 25.97 -14.06 -21.10
C GLU A 303 25.44 -14.85 -19.90
N GLU A 304 24.35 -14.39 -19.27
CA GLU A 304 23.75 -15.10 -18.15
C GLU A 304 23.46 -16.52 -18.65
N ALA A 305 24.08 -17.52 -18.02
CA ALA A 305 23.99 -18.89 -18.48
C ALA A 305 22.51 -19.28 -18.65
N PRO A 306 22.16 -19.98 -19.74
CA PRO A 306 20.79 -20.32 -20.03
C PRO A 306 20.17 -21.03 -18.82
N GLN A 307 18.96 -20.58 -18.54
CA GLN A 307 18.23 -20.91 -17.36
C GLN A 307 17.66 -22.34 -17.58
N HIS A 308 18.27 -23.38 -16.99
CA HIS A 308 17.83 -24.80 -17.09
C HIS A 308 17.28 -25.38 -15.77
N LEU A 309 16.03 -25.88 -15.79
CA LEU A 309 15.36 -26.53 -14.64
C LEU A 309 16.10 -27.82 -14.35
N SER A 310 16.60 -27.98 -13.12
CA SER A 310 17.40 -29.14 -12.74
C SER A 310 16.57 -30.39 -12.59
N LYS A 311 17.25 -31.54 -12.64
CA LYS A 311 16.66 -32.85 -12.37
C LYS A 311 15.86 -32.86 -11.05
N ILE A 312 14.63 -33.38 -11.08
CA ILE A 312 13.74 -33.43 -9.91
C ILE A 312 12.97 -34.76 -9.86
N PRO A 313 12.96 -35.48 -8.73
CA PRO A 313 12.25 -36.77 -8.62
C PRO A 313 10.75 -36.55 -8.42
N THR A 314 9.98 -36.49 -9.50
CA THR A 314 8.59 -36.00 -9.46
C THR A 314 7.68 -36.84 -8.56
N GLN A 315 7.79 -38.16 -8.61
CA GLN A 315 7.03 -39.05 -7.72
C GLN A 315 7.30 -38.78 -6.24
N GLY A 316 8.58 -38.71 -5.86
CA GLY A 316 8.97 -38.46 -4.48
C GLY A 316 8.55 -37.07 -3.99
N VAL A 317 8.47 -36.09 -4.89
CA VAL A 317 7.95 -34.75 -4.59
C VAL A 317 6.46 -34.79 -4.26
N LEU A 318 5.63 -35.51 -5.04
CA LEU A 318 4.19 -35.56 -4.79
C LEU A 318 3.88 -36.18 -3.42
N THR A 319 4.46 -37.35 -3.13
CA THR A 319 4.30 -38.00 -1.82
C THR A 319 4.73 -37.06 -0.68
N HIS A 320 5.88 -36.39 -0.83
CA HIS A 320 6.39 -35.47 0.18
C HIS A 320 5.49 -34.25 0.39
N VAL A 321 4.94 -33.66 -0.68
CA VAL A 321 4.01 -32.54 -0.61
C VAL A 321 2.75 -32.94 0.15
N LEU A 322 2.19 -34.12 -0.11
CA LEU A 322 1.00 -34.62 0.58
C LEU A 322 1.26 -34.85 2.07
N GLU A 323 2.38 -35.50 2.42
CA GLU A 323 2.78 -35.72 3.81
C GLU A 323 2.98 -34.40 4.56
N LYS A 324 3.73 -33.46 3.97
CA LYS A 324 3.98 -32.14 4.57
C LYS A 324 2.72 -31.31 4.70
N THR A 325 1.81 -31.41 3.73
CA THR A 325 0.52 -30.72 3.81
C THR A 325 -0.32 -31.26 4.95
N ASN A 326 -0.36 -32.58 5.14
CA ASN A 326 -1.07 -33.21 6.25
C ASN A 326 -0.50 -32.82 7.62
N GLU A 327 0.84 -32.73 7.73
CA GLU A 327 1.53 -32.31 8.95
C GLU A 327 1.22 -30.85 9.33
N GLU A 328 1.18 -29.96 8.34
CA GLU A 328 1.15 -28.51 8.58
C GLU A 328 -0.24 -27.89 8.54
N PHE A 329 -1.15 -28.54 7.81
CA PHE A 329 -2.52 -28.08 7.60
C PHE A 329 -3.55 -29.18 7.91
N PRO A 330 -3.44 -29.90 9.06
CA PRO A 330 -4.30 -31.03 9.37
C PRO A 330 -5.78 -30.61 9.45
N GLU A 331 -6.07 -29.42 9.96
CA GLU A 331 -7.44 -28.89 10.06
C GLU A 331 -8.10 -28.68 8.70
N ARG A 332 -7.30 -28.39 7.67
CA ARG A 332 -7.80 -28.03 6.34
C ARG A 332 -7.80 -29.20 5.37
N TYR A 333 -6.69 -29.92 5.29
CA TYR A 333 -6.51 -31.02 4.34
C TYR A 333 -6.61 -32.39 5.00
N GLY A 334 -6.55 -32.48 6.34
CA GLY A 334 -6.59 -33.76 7.04
C GLY A 334 -7.87 -34.54 6.80
N ASN A 335 -9.03 -33.88 6.68
CA ASN A 335 -10.29 -34.54 6.34
C ASN A 335 -10.22 -35.21 4.96
N ILE A 336 -9.87 -34.46 3.91
CA ILE A 336 -9.80 -35.03 2.56
C ILE A 336 -8.72 -36.13 2.45
N LEU A 337 -7.56 -35.93 3.07
CA LEU A 337 -6.44 -36.89 3.03
C LEU A 337 -6.73 -38.16 3.84
N SER A 338 -7.48 -38.07 4.95
CA SER A 338 -7.87 -39.25 5.74
C SER A 338 -9.07 -39.98 5.15
N ARG A 339 -10.09 -39.24 4.69
CA ARG A 339 -11.32 -39.80 4.11
C ARG A 339 -11.08 -40.52 2.78
N ILE A 340 -10.30 -39.90 1.89
CA ILE A 340 -9.98 -40.49 0.58
C ILE A 340 -8.76 -41.43 0.68
N GLY A 341 -7.85 -41.14 1.61
CA GLY A 341 -6.56 -41.80 1.75
C GLY A 341 -5.49 -41.12 0.89
N ILE A 342 -4.31 -40.85 1.46
CA ILE A 342 -3.20 -40.17 0.78
C ILE A 342 -2.85 -40.82 -0.56
N ARG A 343 -2.79 -42.15 -0.61
CA ARG A 343 -2.49 -42.88 -1.85
C ARG A 343 -3.55 -42.68 -2.94
N SER A 344 -4.83 -42.72 -2.57
CA SER A 344 -5.92 -42.49 -3.53
C SER A 344 -5.94 -41.03 -4.01
N VAL A 345 -5.58 -40.08 -3.15
CA VAL A 345 -5.40 -38.67 -3.53
C VAL A 345 -4.24 -38.55 -4.52
N GLU A 346 -3.10 -39.16 -4.22
CA GLU A 346 -1.94 -39.23 -5.13
C GLU A 346 -2.33 -39.78 -6.51
N GLU A 347 -3.02 -40.93 -6.56
CA GLU A 347 -3.52 -41.53 -7.79
C GLU A 347 -4.50 -40.60 -8.53
N THR A 348 -5.35 -39.87 -7.80
CA THR A 348 -6.30 -38.89 -8.38
C THR A 348 -5.57 -37.72 -9.03
N LEU A 349 -4.56 -37.16 -8.36
CA LEU A 349 -3.74 -36.06 -8.87
C LEU A 349 -2.95 -36.51 -10.11
N GLN A 350 -2.35 -37.71 -10.07
CA GLN A 350 -1.62 -38.27 -11.21
C GLN A 350 -2.51 -38.58 -12.42
N ALA A 351 -3.74 -39.02 -12.17
CA ALA A 351 -4.73 -39.24 -13.21
C ALA A 351 -5.13 -37.94 -13.92
N ALA A 352 -5.03 -36.78 -13.25
CA ALA A 352 -5.38 -35.47 -13.80
C ALA A 352 -4.31 -34.90 -14.75
N PHE A 353 -3.06 -35.37 -14.69
CA PHE A 353 -1.99 -34.88 -15.56
C PHE A 353 -2.30 -35.13 -17.05
N THR A 354 -2.04 -34.13 -17.88
CA THR A 354 -2.08 -34.32 -19.34
C THR A 354 -0.97 -35.27 -19.80
N PRO A 355 -1.12 -35.94 -20.96
CA PRO A 355 -0.04 -36.75 -21.54
C PRO A 355 1.28 -35.98 -21.70
N GLU A 356 1.19 -34.71 -22.06
CA GLU A 356 2.33 -33.82 -22.26
C GLU A 356 3.03 -33.50 -20.94
N THR A 357 2.27 -33.26 -19.86
CA THR A 357 2.83 -33.07 -18.51
C THR A 357 3.55 -34.32 -18.02
N ARG A 358 3.02 -35.52 -18.27
CA ARG A 358 3.72 -36.78 -17.94
C ARG A 358 5.02 -36.95 -18.72
N SER A 359 5.02 -36.54 -20.00
CA SER A 359 6.22 -36.52 -20.82
C SER A 359 7.27 -35.56 -20.23
N LEU A 360 6.87 -34.34 -19.85
CA LEU A 360 7.74 -33.37 -19.19
C LEU A 360 8.37 -33.91 -17.91
N PHE A 361 7.60 -34.61 -17.08
CA PHE A 361 8.13 -35.22 -15.86
C PHE A 361 9.19 -36.28 -16.16
N SER A 362 8.99 -37.09 -17.19
CA SER A 362 10.00 -38.06 -17.64
C SER A 362 11.30 -37.39 -18.08
N VAL A 363 11.21 -36.22 -18.72
CA VAL A 363 12.39 -35.41 -19.09
C VAL A 363 13.06 -34.79 -17.86
N LEU A 364 12.27 -34.22 -16.94
CA LEU A 364 12.76 -33.65 -15.68
C LEU A 364 13.43 -34.68 -14.76
N GLU A 365 13.05 -35.96 -14.84
CA GLU A 365 13.70 -37.02 -14.08
C GLU A 365 15.02 -37.49 -14.72
N SER A 366 15.17 -37.31 -16.03
CA SER A 366 16.33 -37.76 -16.79
C SER A 366 17.39 -36.67 -17.00
N GLY A 367 17.03 -35.38 -16.92
CA GLY A 367 17.97 -34.30 -17.15
C GLY A 367 17.44 -32.93 -16.73
N SER A 368 18.05 -31.89 -17.29
CA SER A 368 17.61 -30.51 -17.10
C SER A 368 16.91 -29.99 -18.35
N ILE A 369 15.82 -29.25 -18.19
CA ILE A 369 15.05 -28.68 -19.31
C ILE A 369 15.23 -27.18 -19.41
N GLY A 370 15.18 -26.64 -20.63
CA GLY A 370 15.17 -25.21 -20.91
C GLY A 370 13.76 -24.66 -21.11
N LEU A 371 13.66 -23.59 -21.89
CA LEU A 371 12.39 -22.92 -22.23
C LEU A 371 11.55 -23.72 -23.25
N ASP A 372 12.18 -24.51 -24.11
CA ASP A 372 11.48 -25.14 -25.23
C ASP A 372 10.60 -26.31 -24.79
N GLU A 373 11.03 -27.09 -23.79
CA GLU A 373 10.26 -28.23 -23.30
C GLU A 373 8.92 -27.80 -22.67
N PRO A 374 8.87 -26.81 -21.76
CA PRO A 374 7.60 -26.30 -21.24
C PRO A 374 6.70 -25.65 -22.31
N ARG A 375 7.29 -24.99 -23.33
CA ARG A 375 6.50 -24.36 -24.41
C ARG A 375 5.76 -25.36 -25.29
N ASN A 376 6.31 -26.56 -25.43
CA ASN A 376 5.75 -27.62 -26.27
C ASN A 376 4.66 -28.44 -25.58
N LEU A 377 4.26 -28.10 -24.35
CA LEU A 377 3.21 -28.79 -23.60
C LEU A 377 1.81 -28.64 -24.22
N GLY A 378 1.52 -27.50 -24.87
CA GLY A 378 0.22 -27.24 -25.49
C GLY A 378 -0.96 -27.22 -24.51
N GLY A 379 -2.15 -27.63 -24.98
CA GLY A 379 -3.34 -27.84 -24.16
C GLY A 379 -4.36 -26.69 -24.09
N HIS A 380 -4.07 -25.53 -24.69
CA HIS A 380 -4.98 -24.39 -24.90
C HIS A 380 -6.00 -24.16 -23.77
N PRO A 381 -5.56 -23.83 -22.53
CA PRO A 381 -6.46 -23.67 -21.39
C PRO A 381 -7.53 -22.58 -21.59
N GLU A 382 -7.32 -21.64 -22.51
CA GLU A 382 -8.32 -20.66 -22.96
C GLU A 382 -9.54 -21.28 -23.65
N GLU A 383 -9.46 -22.53 -24.10
CA GLU A 383 -10.56 -23.26 -24.75
C GLU A 383 -11.21 -24.30 -23.83
N ASP A 384 -10.73 -24.43 -22.59
CA ASP A 384 -11.15 -25.48 -21.66
C ASP A 384 -11.93 -24.96 -20.45
N ASP A 385 -13.17 -25.41 -20.30
CA ASP A 385 -14.00 -25.12 -19.12
C ASP A 385 -13.76 -26.04 -17.93
N CYS A 386 -12.93 -27.07 -18.07
CA CYS A 386 -12.68 -27.98 -16.96
C CYS A 386 -11.94 -27.26 -15.81
N PRO A 387 -12.19 -27.70 -14.56
CA PRO A 387 -11.31 -27.37 -13.45
C PRO A 387 -9.91 -27.93 -13.75
N GLY A 388 -8.86 -27.17 -13.42
CA GLY A 388 -7.50 -27.58 -13.75
C GLY A 388 -6.42 -26.60 -13.30
N VAL A 389 -5.19 -27.00 -13.53
CA VAL A 389 -3.98 -26.21 -13.28
C VAL A 389 -3.35 -25.85 -14.62
N TYR A 390 -3.04 -24.58 -14.78
CA TYR A 390 -2.40 -24.02 -15.96
C TYR A 390 -1.02 -23.45 -15.62
N LEU A 391 -0.17 -23.38 -16.63
CA LEU A 391 1.11 -22.69 -16.60
C LEU A 391 1.11 -21.57 -17.63
N HIS A 392 1.58 -20.41 -17.22
CA HIS A 392 1.86 -19.28 -18.09
C HIS A 392 3.37 -19.08 -18.19
N ILE A 393 3.87 -19.10 -19.42
CA ILE A 393 5.28 -18.92 -19.73
C ILE A 393 5.42 -17.59 -20.47
N MET A 394 6.30 -16.72 -19.98
CA MET A 394 6.65 -15.44 -20.62
C MET A 394 8.14 -15.40 -20.88
N TRP A 395 8.60 -14.89 -22.02
CA TRP A 395 10.02 -14.83 -22.33
C TRP A 395 10.45 -13.56 -23.07
N THR A 396 11.74 -13.26 -22.96
CA THR A 396 12.40 -12.16 -23.69
C THR A 396 13.14 -12.68 -24.92
N ARG A 397 13.60 -11.76 -25.79
CA ARG A 397 14.47 -12.12 -26.93
C ARG A 397 15.81 -12.73 -26.52
N GLN A 398 16.24 -12.47 -25.29
CA GLN A 398 17.51 -12.93 -24.74
C GLN A 398 17.41 -14.34 -24.11
N GLY A 399 16.26 -15.01 -24.26
CA GLY A 399 16.06 -16.37 -23.73
C GLY A 399 15.72 -16.43 -22.24
N LYS A 400 15.67 -15.30 -21.55
CA LYS A 400 15.17 -15.24 -20.16
C LYS A 400 13.67 -15.49 -20.14
N PHE A 401 13.20 -16.26 -19.16
CA PHE A 401 11.78 -16.56 -19.04
C PHE A 401 11.28 -16.60 -17.61
N TRP A 402 9.96 -16.46 -17.46
CA TRP A 402 9.25 -16.56 -16.19
C TRP A 402 8.10 -17.54 -16.30
N LEU A 403 7.93 -18.30 -15.23
CA LEU A 403 6.84 -19.24 -15.05
C LEU A 403 5.87 -18.70 -14.01
N TYR A 404 4.57 -18.83 -14.28
CA TYR A 404 3.48 -18.60 -13.33
C TYR A 404 2.50 -19.76 -13.42
N ILE A 405 2.28 -20.43 -12.30
CA ILE A 405 1.30 -21.52 -12.21
C ILE A 405 0.07 -20.97 -11.51
N GLY A 406 -1.11 -21.36 -11.97
CA GLY A 406 -2.35 -21.07 -11.27
C GLY A 406 -3.39 -22.15 -11.51
N GLN A 407 -4.43 -22.15 -10.69
CA GLN A 407 -5.56 -23.07 -10.80
C GLN A 407 -6.89 -22.32 -11.00
N SER A 408 -7.87 -23.00 -11.57
CA SER A 408 -9.23 -22.49 -11.72
C SER A 408 -10.26 -23.61 -11.78
N MET A 409 -11.49 -23.32 -11.34
CA MET A 409 -12.66 -24.16 -11.59
C MET A 409 -13.14 -24.09 -13.05
N SER A 410 -12.79 -23.02 -13.77
CA SER A 410 -12.95 -22.89 -15.22
C SER A 410 -11.69 -22.23 -15.77
N MET A 411 -10.83 -23.01 -16.44
CA MET A 411 -9.58 -22.48 -16.99
C MET A 411 -9.86 -21.38 -18.03
N ARG A 412 -10.79 -21.60 -18.96
CA ARG A 412 -11.18 -20.62 -19.99
C ARG A 412 -11.57 -19.28 -19.40
N ALA A 413 -12.53 -19.26 -18.46
CA ALA A 413 -13.00 -18.02 -17.86
C ALA A 413 -11.84 -17.27 -17.19
N ARG A 414 -10.95 -18.01 -16.53
CA ARG A 414 -9.78 -17.45 -15.87
C ARG A 414 -8.73 -16.90 -16.82
N ILE A 415 -8.37 -17.64 -17.87
CA ILE A 415 -7.39 -17.18 -18.84
C ILE A 415 -7.91 -15.94 -19.58
N MET A 416 -9.20 -15.90 -19.94
CA MET A 416 -9.81 -14.72 -20.56
C MET A 416 -9.73 -13.49 -19.65
N LYS A 417 -9.96 -13.66 -18.35
CA LYS A 417 -9.80 -12.60 -17.35
C LYS A 417 -8.37 -12.09 -17.25
N HIS A 418 -7.38 -12.98 -17.30
CA HIS A 418 -5.97 -12.62 -17.35
C HIS A 418 -5.60 -11.83 -18.62
N ARG A 419 -6.15 -12.24 -19.78
CA ARG A 419 -5.92 -11.57 -21.07
C ARG A 419 -6.53 -10.18 -21.17
N ASP A 420 -7.59 -9.89 -20.40
CA ASP A 420 -8.19 -8.56 -20.34
C ASP A 420 -7.22 -7.52 -19.73
N LYS A 421 -6.79 -6.57 -20.56
CA LYS A 421 -5.91 -5.46 -20.16
C LYS A 421 -6.54 -4.58 -19.08
N GLN A 422 -7.85 -4.34 -19.14
CA GLN A 422 -8.54 -3.55 -18.13
C GLN A 422 -8.54 -4.26 -16.78
N HIS A 423 -8.80 -5.58 -16.79
CA HIS A 423 -8.68 -6.39 -15.59
C HIS A 423 -7.27 -6.30 -14.99
N ARG A 424 -6.21 -6.45 -15.79
CA ARG A 424 -4.82 -6.35 -15.29
C ARG A 424 -4.49 -4.98 -14.70
N ALA A 425 -4.91 -3.90 -15.37
CA ALA A 425 -4.72 -2.54 -14.88
C ALA A 425 -5.41 -2.31 -13.52
N ARG A 426 -6.59 -2.91 -13.31
CA ARG A 426 -7.36 -2.81 -12.05
C ARG A 426 -6.83 -3.71 -10.93
N HIS A 427 -6.12 -4.79 -11.27
CA HIS A 427 -5.65 -5.79 -10.31
C HIS A 427 -4.13 -5.97 -10.44
N PRO A 428 -3.33 -4.93 -10.14
CA PRO A 428 -1.89 -4.99 -10.32
C PRO A 428 -1.30 -6.11 -9.46
N SER A 429 -0.52 -6.97 -10.11
CA SER A 429 0.16 -8.11 -9.49
C SER A 429 1.58 -8.22 -10.03
N LEU A 430 2.44 -9.00 -9.36
CA LEU A 430 3.77 -9.29 -9.89
C LEU A 430 3.68 -9.95 -11.28
N HIS A 431 2.73 -10.88 -11.43
CA HIS A 431 2.50 -11.58 -12.68
C HIS A 431 2.24 -10.60 -13.83
N TYR A 432 1.33 -9.65 -13.64
CA TYR A 432 1.01 -8.66 -14.67
C TYR A 432 2.14 -7.65 -14.88
N SER A 433 2.85 -7.25 -13.82
CA SER A 433 3.99 -6.34 -13.96
C SER A 433 5.12 -6.93 -14.80
N VAL A 434 5.29 -8.26 -14.80
CA VAL A 434 6.26 -8.94 -15.66
C VAL A 434 5.67 -9.13 -17.05
N TRP A 435 4.41 -9.56 -17.17
CA TRP A 435 3.79 -9.78 -18.46
C TRP A 435 3.70 -8.51 -19.32
N ASP A 436 3.34 -7.40 -18.70
CA ASP A 436 3.24 -6.10 -19.38
C ASP A 436 4.60 -5.37 -19.48
N PHE A 437 5.72 -6.06 -19.19
CA PHE A 437 7.06 -5.49 -19.31
C PHE A 437 7.52 -5.47 -20.77
N GLU A 438 8.10 -4.34 -21.22
CA GLU A 438 8.41 -4.10 -22.64
C GLU A 438 9.36 -5.11 -23.27
N ASP A 439 10.27 -5.72 -22.50
CA ASP A 439 11.23 -6.71 -23.02
C ASP A 439 10.62 -8.12 -23.17
N VAL A 440 9.41 -8.35 -22.64
CA VAL A 440 8.68 -9.61 -22.87
C VAL A 440 8.13 -9.59 -24.29
N VAL A 441 8.57 -10.54 -25.10
CA VAL A 441 8.26 -10.59 -26.53
C VAL A 441 7.31 -11.71 -26.92
N GLY A 442 7.05 -12.63 -26.00
CA GLY A 442 6.10 -13.70 -26.20
C GLY A 442 5.62 -14.28 -24.89
N ASP A 443 4.41 -14.81 -24.94
CA ASP A 443 3.80 -15.59 -23.88
C ASP A 443 2.99 -16.75 -24.43
N ILE A 444 2.81 -17.79 -23.62
CA ILE A 444 1.92 -18.91 -23.92
C ILE A 444 1.29 -19.46 -22.64
N TRP A 445 0.07 -19.93 -22.77
CA TRP A 445 -0.66 -20.65 -21.73
C TRP A 445 -0.70 -22.13 -22.07
N VAL A 446 -0.40 -22.98 -21.09
CA VAL A 446 -0.40 -24.43 -21.25
C VAL A 446 -1.19 -25.09 -20.12
N THR A 447 -1.81 -26.22 -20.43
CA THR A 447 -2.60 -26.99 -19.46
C THR A 447 -1.72 -28.05 -18.82
N LEU A 448 -1.54 -27.99 -17.50
CA LEU A 448 -0.75 -28.97 -16.76
C LEU A 448 -1.61 -30.17 -16.32
N SER A 449 -2.81 -29.91 -15.81
CA SER A 449 -3.75 -30.95 -15.38
C SER A 449 -5.20 -30.53 -15.50
N ARG A 450 -6.06 -31.54 -15.63
CA ARG A 450 -7.50 -31.40 -15.89
C ARG A 450 -8.30 -32.33 -14.99
N PHE A 451 -9.38 -31.82 -14.43
CA PHE A 451 -10.31 -32.55 -13.57
C PHE A 451 -11.69 -32.65 -14.26
N PRO A 452 -11.81 -33.40 -15.37
CA PRO A 452 -13.05 -33.44 -16.16
C PRO A 452 -14.24 -34.02 -15.37
N ALA A 453 -13.98 -34.90 -14.39
CA ALA A 453 -15.00 -35.47 -13.51
C ALA A 453 -15.71 -34.42 -12.63
N PHE A 454 -15.14 -33.22 -12.51
CA PHE A 454 -15.65 -32.12 -11.72
C PHE A 454 -16.23 -30.99 -12.57
N LYS A 455 -16.33 -31.19 -13.89
CA LYS A 455 -16.98 -30.23 -14.78
C LYS A 455 -18.47 -30.19 -14.46
N LEU A 456 -18.98 -29.02 -14.07
CA LEU A 456 -20.40 -28.78 -13.87
C LEU A 456 -21.16 -29.04 -15.17
N THR A 457 -22.01 -30.06 -15.19
CA THR A 457 -22.92 -30.30 -16.30
C THR A 457 -24.19 -29.44 -16.12
N PRO A 458 -24.79 -28.93 -17.22
CA PRO A 458 -26.02 -28.13 -17.14
C PRO A 458 -27.20 -28.86 -16.48
N THR A 459 -27.15 -30.19 -16.42
CA THR A 459 -28.19 -31.04 -15.84
C THR A 459 -28.01 -31.28 -14.33
N GLY A 460 -26.93 -30.77 -13.70
CA GLY A 460 -26.69 -30.93 -12.26
C GLY A 460 -26.27 -32.33 -11.82
N ASP A 461 -26.32 -33.31 -12.72
CA ASP A 461 -25.92 -34.70 -12.45
C ASP A 461 -24.39 -34.85 -12.48
N SER A 462 -23.74 -34.39 -11.41
CA SER A 462 -22.36 -34.77 -11.10
C SER A 462 -22.38 -36.14 -10.42
N ILE A 463 -21.99 -37.19 -11.16
CA ILE A 463 -21.82 -38.58 -10.66
C ILE A 463 -20.55 -38.71 -9.76
N SER A 464 -19.91 -37.60 -9.41
CA SER A 464 -18.68 -37.59 -8.62
C SER A 464 -18.97 -37.84 -7.13
N ARG A 465 -18.22 -38.77 -6.51
CA ARG A 465 -18.18 -38.96 -5.04
C ARG A 465 -17.56 -37.77 -4.29
N HIS A 466 -17.03 -36.79 -5.02
CA HIS A 466 -16.29 -35.66 -4.49
C HIS A 466 -17.09 -34.36 -4.64
N THR A 467 -17.07 -33.55 -3.59
CA THR A 467 -17.73 -32.25 -3.55
C THR A 467 -16.96 -31.19 -4.35
N LEU A 468 -17.61 -30.05 -4.64
CA LEU A 468 -16.91 -28.88 -5.21
C LEU A 468 -15.79 -28.38 -4.27
N GLN A 469 -16.00 -28.49 -2.96
CA GLN A 469 -14.97 -28.17 -1.97
C GLN A 469 -13.77 -29.12 -2.06
N ASP A 470 -14.01 -30.40 -2.27
CA ASP A 470 -12.94 -31.37 -2.50
C ASP A 470 -12.14 -31.03 -3.75
N CYS A 471 -12.83 -30.66 -4.85
CA CYS A 471 -12.18 -30.18 -6.07
C CYS A 471 -11.24 -29.00 -5.80
N ALA A 472 -11.71 -27.98 -5.06
CA ALA A 472 -10.89 -26.82 -4.73
C ALA A 472 -9.64 -27.19 -3.90
N LEU A 473 -9.77 -28.11 -2.94
CA LEU A 473 -8.63 -28.60 -2.15
C LEU A 473 -7.66 -29.42 -3.00
N LEU A 474 -8.16 -30.29 -3.89
CA LEU A 474 -7.34 -31.06 -4.82
C LEU A 474 -6.58 -30.14 -5.78
N LEU A 475 -7.22 -29.10 -6.31
CA LEU A 475 -6.56 -28.10 -7.15
C LEU A 475 -5.45 -27.34 -6.41
N ASN A 476 -5.62 -27.05 -5.12
CA ASN A 476 -4.55 -26.44 -4.32
C ASN A 476 -3.35 -27.39 -4.15
N LEU A 477 -3.61 -28.68 -3.91
CA LEU A 477 -2.56 -29.71 -3.81
C LEU A 477 -1.83 -29.88 -5.15
N GLU A 478 -2.59 -29.90 -6.25
CA GLU A 478 -2.07 -29.99 -7.61
C GLU A 478 -1.22 -28.77 -8.00
N GLU A 479 -1.71 -27.56 -7.75
CA GLU A 479 -0.96 -26.32 -7.98
C GLU A 479 0.32 -26.30 -7.14
N MET A 480 0.24 -26.73 -5.87
CA MET A 480 1.39 -26.84 -4.98
C MET A 480 2.44 -27.80 -5.52
N PHE A 481 2.02 -28.99 -5.95
CA PHE A 481 2.89 -29.99 -6.56
C PHE A 481 3.58 -29.44 -7.83
N MET A 482 2.81 -28.88 -8.76
CA MET A 482 3.35 -28.31 -9.99
C MET A 482 4.32 -27.16 -9.71
N SER A 483 4.03 -26.33 -8.70
CA SER A 483 4.92 -25.23 -8.28
C SER A 483 6.21 -25.71 -7.62
N CYS A 484 6.21 -26.88 -7.00
CA CYS A 484 7.42 -27.53 -6.49
C CYS A 484 8.26 -28.11 -7.63
N VAL A 485 7.63 -28.86 -8.53
CA VAL A 485 8.32 -29.52 -9.67
C VAL A 485 8.96 -28.49 -10.60
N LEU A 486 8.24 -27.42 -10.92
CA LEU A 486 8.74 -26.33 -11.78
C LEU A 486 9.43 -25.20 -10.98
N GLN A 487 9.63 -25.40 -9.67
CA GLN A 487 10.34 -24.50 -8.77
C GLN A 487 9.87 -23.03 -8.83
N THR A 488 8.56 -22.80 -9.01
CA THR A 488 8.02 -21.45 -9.19
C THR A 488 7.86 -20.67 -7.88
N LEU A 489 7.89 -21.37 -6.75
CA LEU A 489 7.76 -20.79 -5.40
C LEU A 489 9.05 -20.08 -4.93
N ARG A 490 8.93 -19.42 -3.77
CA ARG A 490 10.06 -18.81 -3.07
C ARG A 490 10.92 -19.86 -2.36
N HIS A 491 12.19 -19.53 -2.14
CA HIS A 491 13.21 -20.41 -1.55
C HIS A 491 12.73 -21.13 -0.29
N HIS A 492 12.25 -20.38 0.71
CA HIS A 492 11.79 -20.94 1.98
C HIS A 492 10.58 -21.89 1.86
N HIS A 493 9.77 -21.80 0.79
CA HIS A 493 8.71 -22.77 0.53
C HIS A 493 9.28 -24.01 -0.16
N LEU A 494 10.13 -23.83 -1.17
CA LEU A 494 10.76 -24.96 -1.87
C LEU A 494 11.63 -25.81 -0.92
N GLU A 495 12.42 -25.20 -0.05
CA GLU A 495 13.19 -25.93 0.99
C GLU A 495 12.31 -26.75 1.93
N ARG A 496 11.06 -26.33 2.10
CA ARG A 496 10.12 -26.91 3.04
C ARG A 496 9.30 -28.04 2.44
N TYR A 497 8.91 -27.90 1.17
CA TYR A 497 8.00 -28.82 0.49
C TYR A 497 8.66 -29.68 -0.59
N LEU A 498 9.96 -29.52 -0.84
CA LEU A 498 10.76 -30.48 -1.59
C LEU A 498 11.52 -31.41 -0.64
N PRO A 499 11.78 -32.67 -1.05
CA PRO A 499 12.63 -33.58 -0.30
C PRO A 499 13.99 -32.94 0.04
N LYS A 500 14.50 -33.21 1.25
CA LYS A 500 15.80 -32.67 1.70
C LYS A 500 16.91 -33.01 0.70
N GLY A 501 17.74 -32.01 0.39
CA GLY A 501 18.84 -32.15 -0.56
C GLY A 501 18.45 -31.96 -2.02
N THR A 502 17.17 -31.67 -2.32
CA THR A 502 16.76 -31.30 -3.68
C THR A 502 17.44 -29.99 -4.09
N PHE A 503 18.05 -29.98 -5.28
CA PHE A 503 18.68 -28.80 -5.83
C PHE A 503 17.61 -27.82 -6.36
N ILE A 504 17.62 -26.58 -5.87
CA ILE A 504 16.59 -25.56 -6.16
C ILE A 504 17.16 -24.29 -6.81
N PRO A 505 17.87 -24.39 -7.96
CA PRO A 505 18.58 -23.25 -8.54
C PRO A 505 17.66 -22.10 -8.98
N TRP A 506 16.35 -22.35 -9.08
CA TRP A 506 15.35 -21.40 -9.58
C TRP A 506 14.52 -20.73 -8.50
N ALA A 507 14.74 -21.13 -7.26
CA ALA A 507 14.00 -20.62 -6.12
C ALA A 507 13.90 -19.08 -6.13
N GLY A 508 12.67 -18.58 -6.24
CA GLY A 508 12.41 -17.14 -6.23
C GLY A 508 12.75 -16.37 -7.51
N SER A 509 13.05 -17.06 -8.62
CA SER A 509 13.23 -16.46 -9.96
C SER A 509 11.91 -16.32 -10.74
N HIS A 510 10.85 -16.97 -10.26
CA HIS A 510 9.54 -17.03 -10.91
C HIS A 510 8.46 -16.25 -10.13
N LEU A 511 7.21 -16.38 -10.57
CA LEU A 511 6.16 -15.39 -10.27
C LEU A 511 5.20 -15.81 -9.15
N ASN A 512 5.20 -17.08 -8.72
CA ASN A 512 4.38 -17.53 -7.60
C ASN A 512 4.93 -16.96 -6.27
N ILE A 513 4.16 -16.07 -5.62
CA ILE A 513 4.48 -15.49 -4.30
C ILE A 513 3.66 -16.17 -3.21
N ALA A 514 2.35 -16.34 -3.43
CA ALA A 514 1.47 -16.99 -2.49
C ALA A 514 1.70 -18.51 -2.51
N LEU A 515 1.63 -19.13 -1.34
CA LEU A 515 1.66 -20.58 -1.23
C LEU A 515 0.27 -21.13 -1.63
N PRO A 516 0.17 -22.02 -2.64
CA PRO A 516 -1.12 -22.54 -3.11
C PRO A 516 -1.97 -23.19 -2.01
N LEU A 517 -1.33 -23.82 -1.02
CA LEU A 517 -2.02 -24.46 0.11
C LEU A 517 -2.87 -23.50 0.96
N TRP A 518 -2.57 -22.20 0.92
CA TRP A 518 -3.35 -21.17 1.60
C TRP A 518 -4.52 -20.63 0.75
N GLN A 519 -4.70 -21.07 -0.49
CA GLN A 519 -5.74 -20.54 -1.36
C GLN A 519 -7.14 -20.88 -0.87
N GLY A 520 -8.00 -19.88 -0.70
CA GLY A 520 -9.34 -20.03 -0.10
C GLY A 520 -9.33 -20.08 1.44
N PHE A 521 -8.22 -19.74 2.09
CA PHE A 521 -8.13 -19.72 3.56
C PHE A 521 -8.80 -18.47 4.18
N SER A 522 -8.87 -17.35 3.47
CA SER A 522 -9.39 -16.08 4.01
C SER A 522 -10.91 -15.91 3.90
N THR A 523 -11.68 -16.95 3.58
CA THR A 523 -13.09 -16.80 3.22
C THR A 523 -14.03 -17.36 4.28
N GLN A 524 -14.15 -16.64 5.40
CA GLN A 524 -15.50 -16.41 5.93
C GLN A 524 -16.15 -15.19 5.26
N SER A 525 -15.39 -14.22 4.74
CA SER A 525 -15.97 -12.98 4.18
C SER A 525 -15.66 -12.70 2.70
N GLY A 526 -14.67 -13.35 2.08
CA GLY A 526 -14.30 -13.01 0.69
C GLY A 526 -13.83 -11.54 0.55
N GLU A 527 -13.49 -10.90 1.66
CA GLU A 527 -13.06 -9.52 1.69
C GLU A 527 -11.69 -9.39 1.01
N VAL A 528 -11.55 -8.31 0.25
CA VAL A 528 -10.27 -7.87 -0.27
C VAL A 528 -9.33 -7.71 0.92
N VAL A 529 -8.17 -8.36 0.87
CA VAL A 529 -7.12 -8.17 1.88
C VAL A 529 -6.62 -6.73 1.74
N THR A 530 -7.15 -5.81 2.55
CA THR A 530 -6.65 -4.45 2.65
C THR A 530 -5.35 -4.46 3.45
N ARG A 531 -4.63 -3.34 3.44
CA ARG A 531 -3.46 -3.18 4.31
C ARG A 531 -3.81 -3.40 5.77
N GLN A 532 -4.96 -2.88 6.21
CA GLN A 532 -5.38 -2.98 7.60
C GLN A 532 -5.76 -4.42 7.94
N THR A 533 -6.59 -5.08 7.12
CA THR A 533 -6.95 -6.48 7.38
C THR A 533 -5.75 -7.42 7.31
N PHE A 534 -4.74 -7.09 6.49
CA PHE A 534 -3.47 -7.82 6.50
C PHE A 534 -2.65 -7.60 7.77
N ILE A 535 -2.56 -6.35 8.26
CA ILE A 535 -1.90 -6.04 9.54
C ILE A 535 -2.61 -6.76 10.68
N ASP A 536 -3.94 -6.72 10.70
CA ASP A 536 -4.76 -7.40 11.69
C ASP A 536 -4.53 -8.92 11.62
N ALA A 537 -4.43 -9.49 10.42
CA ALA A 537 -4.09 -10.90 10.24
C ALA A 537 -2.70 -11.27 10.77
N ILE A 538 -1.69 -10.40 10.60
CA ILE A 538 -0.36 -10.60 11.21
C ILE A 538 -0.45 -10.66 12.75
N HIS A 539 -1.34 -9.85 13.32
CA HIS A 539 -1.53 -9.73 14.76
C HIS A 539 -2.71 -10.56 15.30
N SER A 540 -3.30 -11.42 14.47
CA SER A 540 -4.46 -12.23 14.84
C SER A 540 -4.13 -13.16 16.00
N SER A 541 -5.10 -13.35 16.90
CA SER A 541 -5.06 -14.37 17.94
C SER A 541 -5.19 -15.78 17.37
N ASP A 542 -5.79 -15.91 16.17
CA ASP A 542 -5.82 -17.15 15.42
C ASP A 542 -4.44 -17.44 14.83
N LYS A 543 -3.82 -18.51 15.31
CA LYS A 543 -2.49 -18.96 14.89
C LYS A 543 -2.42 -19.32 13.40
N ALA A 544 -3.50 -19.84 12.81
CA ALA A 544 -3.52 -20.21 11.41
C ALA A 544 -3.57 -18.96 10.51
N VAL A 545 -4.40 -17.97 10.87
CA VAL A 545 -4.42 -16.64 10.22
C VAL A 545 -3.07 -15.93 10.33
N GLN A 546 -2.47 -15.95 11.52
CA GLN A 546 -1.14 -15.37 11.73
C GLN A 546 -0.06 -16.08 10.88
N LYS A 547 -0.06 -17.41 10.83
CA LYS A 547 0.89 -18.20 10.01
C LYS A 547 0.72 -17.91 8.53
N TRP A 548 -0.52 -17.84 8.05
CA TRP A 548 -0.85 -17.44 6.68
C TRP A 548 -0.25 -16.07 6.34
N ALA A 549 -0.57 -15.06 7.17
CA ALA A 549 -0.12 -13.69 6.93
C ALA A 549 1.41 -13.57 6.99
N ALA A 550 2.05 -14.24 7.95
CA ALA A 550 3.50 -14.29 8.06
C ALA A 550 4.16 -14.96 6.83
N SER A 551 3.60 -16.09 6.36
CA SER A 551 4.09 -16.79 5.16
C SER A 551 4.05 -15.87 3.94
N TRP A 552 2.94 -15.18 3.72
CA TRP A 552 2.79 -14.27 2.59
C TRP A 552 3.73 -13.06 2.69
N ARG A 553 3.82 -12.42 3.86
CA ARG A 553 4.76 -11.31 4.13
C ARG A 553 6.19 -11.71 3.82
N ASN A 554 6.62 -12.88 4.29
CA ASN A 554 7.99 -13.35 4.12
C ASN A 554 8.27 -13.65 2.64
N SER A 555 7.33 -14.28 1.95
CA SER A 555 7.41 -14.56 0.51
C SER A 555 7.51 -13.29 -0.32
N TYR A 556 6.66 -12.32 -0.05
CA TYR A 556 6.67 -11.03 -0.74
C TYR A 556 7.97 -10.25 -0.47
N ASN A 557 8.42 -10.20 0.79
CA ASN A 557 9.66 -9.51 1.15
C ASN A 557 10.92 -10.19 0.61
N SER A 558 10.87 -11.49 0.29
CA SER A 558 11.99 -12.16 -0.36
C SER A 558 12.31 -11.59 -1.75
N LEU A 559 11.33 -10.95 -2.43
CA LEU A 559 11.54 -10.26 -3.71
C LEU A 559 12.64 -9.20 -3.64
N ARG A 560 12.82 -8.56 -2.46
CA ARG A 560 13.88 -7.58 -2.21
C ARG A 560 15.28 -8.14 -2.54
N TYR A 561 15.46 -9.45 -2.36
CA TYR A 561 16.73 -10.15 -2.52
C TYR A 561 16.73 -11.13 -3.69
N SER A 562 15.72 -11.07 -4.57
CA SER A 562 15.70 -11.91 -5.78
C SER A 562 16.96 -11.67 -6.61
N SER A 563 17.51 -12.70 -7.25
CA SER A 563 18.59 -12.55 -8.25
C SER A 563 18.10 -11.81 -9.50
N ASP A 564 16.79 -11.84 -9.78
CA ASP A 564 16.18 -11.18 -10.92
C ASP A 564 16.00 -9.66 -10.68
N PRO A 565 16.65 -8.79 -11.47
CA PRO A 565 16.50 -7.34 -11.38
C PRO A 565 15.05 -6.85 -11.52
N LEU A 566 14.21 -7.51 -12.33
CA LEU A 566 12.82 -7.09 -12.53
C LEU A 566 11.96 -7.34 -11.29
N LEU A 567 12.17 -8.48 -10.63
CA LEU A 567 11.46 -8.82 -9.39
C LEU A 567 11.88 -7.89 -8.24
N ARG A 568 13.18 -7.60 -8.10
CA ARG A 568 13.67 -6.59 -7.15
C ARG A 568 13.10 -5.20 -7.46
N GLY A 569 13.08 -4.83 -8.74
CA GLY A 569 12.54 -3.56 -9.21
C GLY A 569 11.06 -3.40 -8.90
N TYR A 570 10.26 -4.46 -9.11
CA TYR A 570 8.85 -4.49 -8.73
C TYR A 570 8.66 -4.23 -7.24
N TRP A 571 9.37 -4.98 -6.37
CA TRP A 571 9.30 -4.75 -4.92
C TRP A 571 9.70 -3.33 -4.53
N ALA A 572 10.79 -2.80 -5.11
CA ALA A 572 11.27 -1.45 -4.80
C ALA A 572 10.27 -0.36 -5.22
N ARG A 573 9.62 -0.51 -6.38
CA ARG A 573 8.54 0.38 -6.84
C ARG A 573 7.35 0.32 -5.92
N GLN A 574 6.82 -0.88 -5.62
CA GLN A 574 5.71 -1.02 -4.69
C GLN A 574 6.02 -0.41 -3.31
N MET A 575 7.24 -0.56 -2.81
CA MET A 575 7.68 0.07 -1.55
C MET A 575 7.85 1.58 -1.66
N ALA A 576 8.23 2.11 -2.82
CA ALA A 576 8.30 3.55 -3.07
C ALA A 576 6.89 4.13 -3.17
N ASP A 577 6.02 3.48 -3.93
CA ASP A 577 4.61 3.84 -4.08
C ASP A 577 3.93 3.80 -2.73
N MET A 578 4.05 2.75 -1.92
CA MET A 578 3.51 2.75 -0.55
C MET A 578 4.08 3.85 0.36
N ARG A 579 5.29 4.35 0.10
CA ARG A 579 5.86 5.49 0.83
C ARG A 579 5.35 6.84 0.30
N ASN A 580 4.97 6.89 -0.97
CA ASN A 580 4.57 8.11 -1.68
C ASN A 580 3.04 8.26 -1.78
N SER A 581 2.28 7.17 -1.77
CA SER A 581 0.84 7.10 -2.00
C SER A 581 0.04 7.36 -0.74
N ASP A 582 0.62 7.18 0.45
CA ASP A 582 -0.12 7.31 1.72
C ASP A 582 0.72 7.88 2.87
N ILE A 583 0.54 9.18 3.10
CA ILE A 583 0.29 9.70 4.43
C ILE A 583 -1.08 9.13 4.87
N SER A 584 -1.17 7.84 5.21
CA SER A 584 -2.45 7.27 5.68
C SER A 584 -2.80 7.87 7.05
N PRO A 585 -4.07 7.92 7.47
CA PRO A 585 -4.45 8.34 8.84
C PRO A 585 -3.70 7.58 9.96
N ALA A 586 -3.32 6.31 9.71
CA ALA A 586 -2.47 5.55 10.62
C ALA A 586 -1.01 6.03 10.60
N MET A 587 -0.47 6.40 9.44
CA MET A 587 0.83 7.08 9.36
C MET A 587 0.76 8.51 9.89
N GLU A 588 -0.34 9.24 9.76
CA GLU A 588 -0.57 10.51 10.45
C GLU A 588 -0.61 10.30 11.95
N GLY A 589 -1.27 9.26 12.44
CA GLY A 589 -1.24 8.87 13.85
C GLY A 589 0.18 8.59 14.32
N VAL A 590 0.97 7.83 13.55
CA VAL A 590 2.39 7.55 13.84
C VAL A 590 3.24 8.83 13.75
N GLN A 591 3.00 9.71 12.78
CA GLN A 591 3.71 10.98 12.62
C GLN A 591 3.33 11.95 13.73
N ARG A 592 2.05 12.02 14.12
CA ARG A 592 1.52 12.82 15.22
C ARG A 592 2.07 12.32 16.55
N ALA A 593 2.12 11.01 16.77
CA ALA A 593 2.78 10.40 17.93
C ALA A 593 4.29 10.68 17.94
N LYS A 594 4.96 10.61 16.79
CA LYS A 594 6.39 10.99 16.67
C LYS A 594 6.61 12.47 16.96
N LYS A 595 5.82 13.37 16.39
CA LYS A 595 5.84 14.81 16.69
C LYS A 595 5.59 15.05 18.18
N GLY A 596 4.63 14.33 18.77
CA GLY A 596 4.36 14.32 20.21
C GLY A 596 5.61 13.95 21.02
N ARG A 597 6.31 12.86 20.66
CA ARG A 597 7.56 12.45 21.32
C ARG A 597 8.69 13.47 21.19
N TYR A 598 8.81 14.18 20.06
CA TYR A 598 9.83 15.23 19.92
C TYR A 598 9.50 16.46 20.76
N ARG A 599 8.21 16.84 20.86
CA ARG A 599 7.77 17.91 21.77
C ARG A 599 7.94 17.53 23.24
N GLU A 600 7.57 16.31 23.60
CA GLU A 600 7.77 15.77 24.94
C GLU A 600 9.26 15.75 25.29
N LEU A 601 10.11 15.37 24.33
CA LEU A 601 11.56 15.42 24.50
C LEU A 601 12.08 16.85 24.73
N LEU A 602 11.58 17.84 24.00
CA LEU A 602 11.93 19.26 24.24
C LEU A 602 11.56 19.69 25.66
N ASN A 603 10.39 19.26 26.14
CA ASN A 603 9.85 19.70 27.43
C ASN A 603 10.48 18.97 28.61
N CYS A 604 10.69 17.66 28.47
CA CYS A 604 10.95 16.74 29.57
C CYS A 604 12.23 15.93 29.39
N GLY A 605 13.01 16.14 28.32
CA GLY A 605 14.19 15.34 28.01
C GLY A 605 13.90 13.86 27.82
N GLY A 606 14.94 13.03 27.84
CA GLY A 606 14.83 11.60 27.65
C GLY A 606 15.98 10.83 28.29
N THR A 607 15.74 9.59 28.69
CA THR A 607 16.82 8.71 29.17
C THR A 607 17.39 7.91 28.00
N VAL A 608 18.71 7.96 27.84
CA VAL A 608 19.45 7.26 26.77
C VAL A 608 20.62 6.48 27.37
N LYS A 609 21.12 5.51 26.62
CA LYS A 609 22.26 4.68 27.01
C LYS A 609 23.51 5.11 26.25
N VAL A 610 24.65 5.05 26.93
CA VAL A 610 25.95 5.35 26.32
C VAL A 610 26.53 4.10 25.65
N TYR A 611 27.00 4.28 24.42
CA TYR A 611 27.64 3.28 23.58
C TYR A 611 29.08 3.70 23.24
N GLN A 612 29.90 2.72 22.86
CA GLN A 612 31.23 2.93 22.29
C GLN A 612 31.24 2.40 20.86
N ASP A 613 31.87 3.13 19.95
CA ASP A 613 32.10 2.69 18.59
C ASP A 613 33.04 1.47 18.59
N SER A 614 32.70 0.41 17.85
CA SER A 614 33.54 -0.80 17.79
C SER A 614 34.89 -0.55 17.11
N ARG A 615 35.00 0.53 16.33
CA ARG A 615 36.21 0.89 15.56
C ARG A 615 36.99 2.04 16.17
N SER A 616 36.49 2.69 17.22
CA SER A 616 37.16 3.85 17.81
C SER A 616 36.82 4.03 19.29
N ASP A 617 37.67 4.71 20.06
CA ASP A 617 37.36 5.06 21.47
C ASP A 617 36.29 6.17 21.61
N ARG A 618 35.47 6.38 20.58
CA ARG A 618 34.43 7.40 20.59
C ARG A 618 33.21 6.86 21.32
N MET A 619 32.81 7.59 22.35
CA MET A 619 31.55 7.35 23.06
C MET A 619 30.45 8.20 22.44
N PHE A 620 29.24 7.67 22.41
CA PHE A 620 28.06 8.36 21.91
C PHE A 620 26.80 7.83 22.56
N PHE A 621 25.72 8.59 22.48
CA PHE A 621 24.37 8.09 22.68
C PHE A 621 23.54 8.34 21.41
N ASN A 622 22.40 7.68 21.30
CA ASN A 622 21.52 7.86 20.17
C ASN A 622 20.07 8.14 20.60
N TRP A 623 19.32 8.76 19.70
CA TRP A 623 17.88 8.99 19.85
C TRP A 623 17.14 8.68 18.55
N GLY A 624 15.84 8.41 18.67
CA GLY A 624 14.95 8.16 17.53
C GLY A 624 15.28 6.87 16.79
N ASP A 625 15.42 5.75 17.52
CA ASP A 625 15.79 4.43 16.97
C ASP A 625 17.14 4.45 16.23
N GLY A 626 18.14 5.13 16.80
CA GLY A 626 19.50 5.20 16.24
C GLY A 626 19.69 6.23 15.13
N ARG A 627 18.68 7.05 14.82
CA ARG A 627 18.75 8.05 13.73
C ARG A 627 19.65 9.23 14.06
N PHE A 628 19.56 9.74 15.28
CA PHE A 628 20.34 10.89 15.73
C PHE A 628 21.44 10.39 16.67
N ILE A 629 22.69 10.66 16.29
CA ILE A 629 23.87 10.21 17.02
C ILE A 629 24.53 11.43 17.65
N PHE A 630 24.75 11.36 18.96
CA PHE A 630 25.32 12.42 19.76
C PHE A 630 26.67 11.95 20.34
N PRO A 631 27.80 12.31 19.71
CA PRO A 631 29.12 11.98 20.25
C PRO A 631 29.38 12.71 21.57
N ILE A 632 30.06 12.03 22.48
CA ILE A 632 30.62 12.58 23.72
C ILE A 632 32.13 12.66 23.53
N LEU A 633 32.62 13.85 23.16
CA LEU A 633 34.04 14.08 22.86
C LEU A 633 34.91 13.94 24.12
N LYS A 634 36.21 13.69 23.92
CA LYS A 634 37.16 13.41 25.01
C LYS A 634 37.23 14.53 26.05
N ASP A 635 37.26 15.77 25.60
CA ASP A 635 37.25 16.96 26.44
C ASP A 635 35.96 17.12 27.26
N VAL A 636 34.82 16.73 26.69
CA VAL A 636 33.55 16.65 27.45
C VAL A 636 33.62 15.52 28.48
N ARG A 637 34.24 14.37 28.17
CA ARG A 637 34.40 13.24 29.10
C ARG A 637 35.30 13.56 30.31
N GLU A 638 36.19 14.53 30.20
CA GLU A 638 37.08 14.95 31.29
C GLU A 638 36.30 15.65 32.42
N SER A 639 35.26 16.42 32.07
CA SER A 639 34.36 17.07 33.04
C SER A 639 33.07 16.26 33.30
N PHE A 640 32.71 15.35 32.40
CA PHE A 640 31.53 14.48 32.49
C PHE A 640 31.95 12.99 32.45
N PRO A 641 32.23 12.36 33.61
CA PRO A 641 32.88 11.04 33.68
C PRO A 641 31.92 9.87 33.41
N CYS A 642 31.28 9.85 32.23
CA CYS A 642 30.36 8.80 31.80
C CYS A 642 31.10 7.52 31.41
N LYS A 643 30.48 6.35 31.66
CA LYS A 643 30.97 5.03 31.25
C LYS A 643 30.06 4.38 30.21
N ILE A 644 30.60 3.40 29.50
CA ILE A 644 29.83 2.58 28.55
C ILE A 644 28.70 1.88 29.29
N ASN A 645 27.55 1.76 28.65
CA ASN A 645 26.32 1.18 29.19
C ASN A 645 25.63 1.98 30.32
N GLU A 646 26.15 3.14 30.73
CA GLU A 646 25.45 3.99 31.68
C GLU A 646 24.23 4.66 31.03
N LYS A 647 23.21 4.88 31.86
CA LYS A 647 22.04 5.67 31.49
C LYS A 647 22.33 7.12 31.83
N LEU A 648 22.13 8.01 30.85
CA LEU A 648 22.16 9.44 31.05
C LEU A 648 20.80 10.03 30.70
N TYR A 649 20.47 11.14 31.33
CA TYR A 649 19.33 11.97 30.95
C TYR A 649 19.83 13.01 29.95
N PHE A 650 19.24 13.07 28.76
CA PHE A 650 19.58 14.05 27.74
C PHE A 650 18.42 15.03 27.55
N LEU A 651 18.74 16.29 27.36
CA LEU A 651 17.77 17.35 27.14
C LEU A 651 18.24 18.25 25.98
N PRO A 652 17.50 18.30 24.87
CA PRO A 652 17.73 19.30 23.84
C PRO A 652 17.17 20.66 24.29
N LEU A 653 18.01 21.69 24.23
CA LEU A 653 17.64 23.08 24.45
C LEU A 653 17.61 23.79 23.10
N LEU A 654 16.42 24.20 22.67
CA LEU A 654 16.22 24.86 21.39
C LEU A 654 15.93 26.35 21.61
N PHE A 655 16.83 27.20 21.17
CA PHE A 655 16.73 28.65 21.32
C PHE A 655 16.06 29.30 20.09
N GLN A 656 15.61 30.55 20.25
CA GLN A 656 15.09 31.36 19.15
C GLN A 656 16.20 31.97 18.28
N VAL A 657 17.37 32.22 18.88
CA VAL A 657 18.53 32.84 18.21
C VAL A 657 19.71 31.88 18.18
N PRO A 658 20.59 31.97 17.16
CA PRO A 658 21.81 31.18 17.09
C PRO A 658 22.64 31.33 18.36
N GLN A 659 23.16 30.21 18.86
CA GLN A 659 23.96 30.15 20.07
C GLN A 659 25.44 30.25 19.73
N LYS A 660 26.24 30.80 20.67
CA LYS A 660 27.70 30.90 20.53
C LYS A 660 28.38 29.53 20.53
N PHE A 661 27.81 28.56 21.25
CA PHE A 661 28.30 27.19 21.36
C PHE A 661 27.18 26.18 21.07
N PRO A 662 26.70 26.10 19.81
CA PRO A 662 25.68 25.13 19.46
C PRO A 662 26.26 23.72 19.50
N PHE A 663 25.40 22.71 19.64
CA PHE A 663 25.83 21.32 19.60
C PHE A 663 26.66 21.02 18.34
N ALA A 664 26.21 21.50 17.17
CA ALA A 664 26.96 21.41 15.93
C ALA A 664 27.80 22.69 15.72
N HIS A 665 29.05 22.72 16.19
CA HIS A 665 29.92 23.90 16.13
C HIS A 665 30.21 24.43 14.73
N GLN A 666 29.98 23.62 13.69
CA GLN A 666 30.17 24.02 12.29
C GLN A 666 28.87 24.53 11.64
N ALA A 667 27.78 24.67 12.39
CA ALA A 667 26.52 25.20 11.89
C ALA A 667 26.66 26.71 11.62
N LEU A 668 26.19 27.13 10.45
CA LEU A 668 26.10 28.55 10.09
C LEU A 668 24.99 29.22 10.90
N VAL A 669 25.03 30.55 11.04
CA VAL A 669 23.98 31.30 11.75
C VAL A 669 22.59 31.12 11.13
N THR A 670 22.52 30.74 9.85
CA THR A 670 21.29 30.44 9.12
C THR A 670 20.82 28.99 9.29
N ASP A 671 21.66 28.09 9.80
CA ASP A 671 21.30 26.70 10.04
C ASP A 671 20.39 26.58 11.28
N PRO A 672 19.30 25.80 11.24
CA PRO A 672 18.52 25.48 12.44
C PRO A 672 19.35 24.90 13.59
N ALA A 673 20.35 24.07 13.27
CA ALA A 673 21.26 23.47 14.24
C ALA A 673 22.08 24.49 15.04
N SER A 674 22.24 25.73 14.54
CA SER A 674 22.91 26.80 15.28
C SER A 674 22.15 27.25 16.53
N ARG A 675 20.85 26.93 16.63
CA ARG A 675 20.00 27.22 17.78
C ARG A 675 19.92 26.07 18.79
N LEU A 676 20.48 24.92 18.46
CA LEU A 676 20.40 23.72 19.27
C LEU A 676 21.60 23.61 20.22
N VAL A 677 21.34 23.51 21.51
CA VAL A 677 22.29 23.08 22.53
C VAL A 677 21.79 21.75 23.11
N VAL A 678 22.70 20.87 23.52
CA VAL A 678 22.33 19.60 24.17
C VAL A 678 22.95 19.58 25.56
N ALA A 679 22.12 19.35 26.57
CA ALA A 679 22.55 19.09 27.93
C ALA A 679 22.44 17.59 28.22
N VAL A 680 23.41 17.04 28.93
CA VAL A 680 23.34 15.69 29.49
C VAL A 680 23.56 15.72 31.00
N ARG A 681 22.79 14.91 31.72
CA ARG A 681 22.89 14.73 33.17
C ARG A 681 23.15 13.26 33.48
N LEU A 682 24.13 13.02 34.34
CA LEU A 682 24.43 11.71 34.91
C LEU A 682 24.28 11.79 36.43
N GLU A 683 23.56 10.85 37.01
CA GLU A 683 23.46 10.70 38.45
C GLU A 683 24.28 9.49 38.90
N ARG A 684 25.24 9.72 39.81
CA ARG A 684 26.09 8.64 40.35
C ARG A 684 26.35 8.90 41.83
N GLY A 685 25.83 8.01 42.68
CA GLY A 685 26.02 8.09 44.13
C GLY A 685 25.43 9.37 44.75
N GLY A 686 24.24 9.78 44.30
CA GLY A 686 23.55 11.00 44.78
C GLY A 686 24.16 12.32 44.28
N LYS A 687 25.24 12.29 43.50
CA LYS A 687 25.81 13.46 42.83
C LYS A 687 25.31 13.54 41.39
N GLN A 688 24.92 14.74 40.97
CA GLN A 688 24.57 15.05 39.59
C GLN A 688 25.76 15.68 38.88
N TYR A 689 26.08 15.15 37.71
CA TYR A 689 27.09 15.67 36.79
C TYR A 689 26.36 16.19 35.55
N TRP A 690 26.74 17.38 35.10
CA TRP A 690 26.22 17.97 33.86
C TRP A 690 27.31 18.03 32.81
N GLY A 691 26.93 17.78 31.56
CA GLY A 691 27.81 17.84 30.40
C GLY A 691 27.13 18.54 29.24
N TRP A 692 27.94 19.20 28.41
CA TRP A 692 27.49 19.93 27.22
C TRP A 692 28.18 19.33 26.00
N PRO A 693 27.70 18.16 25.50
CA PRO A 693 28.30 17.53 24.35
C PRO A 693 28.19 18.44 23.14
N TYR A 694 29.17 18.33 22.24
CA TYR A 694 29.20 19.05 20.99
C TYR A 694 29.93 18.22 19.94
N THR A 695 29.87 18.65 18.69
CA THR A 695 30.53 18.00 17.57
C THR A 695 31.17 19.01 16.63
N ARG A 696 32.34 18.64 16.10
CA ARG A 696 33.09 19.41 15.09
C ARG A 696 32.88 18.86 13.67
N GLY A 697 32.02 17.84 13.51
CA GLY A 697 31.80 17.20 12.22
C GLY A 697 30.85 18.00 11.34
N LYS A 698 31.28 18.38 10.13
CA LYS A 698 30.42 19.06 9.15
C LYS A 698 29.15 18.27 8.84
N MET A 699 29.24 16.93 8.81
CA MET A 699 28.09 16.06 8.60
C MET A 699 27.06 16.07 9.73
N ALA A 700 27.49 16.44 10.93
CA ALA A 700 26.59 16.53 12.05
C ALA A 700 25.65 17.74 11.93
N VAL A 701 26.05 18.82 11.26
CA VAL A 701 25.19 19.99 11.01
C VAL A 701 23.91 19.57 10.30
N PHE A 702 24.03 18.82 9.21
CA PHE A 702 22.87 18.32 8.46
C PHE A 702 21.97 17.43 9.31
N ASN A 703 22.55 16.47 10.03
CA ASN A 703 21.76 15.58 10.88
C ASN A 703 21.04 16.35 11.99
N MET A 704 21.68 17.38 12.55
CA MET A 704 21.12 18.22 13.60
C MET A 704 20.09 19.21 13.06
N ASN A 705 20.21 19.67 11.81
CA ASN A 705 19.15 20.43 11.15
C ASN A 705 17.86 19.59 11.09
N HIS A 706 17.92 18.29 10.75
CA HIS A 706 16.74 17.42 10.80
C HIS A 706 16.20 17.21 12.21
N PHE A 707 17.11 17.12 13.17
CA PHE A 707 16.71 16.96 14.55
C PHE A 707 15.93 18.19 15.01
N VAL A 708 16.44 19.40 14.77
CA VAL A 708 15.74 20.66 15.04
C VAL A 708 14.39 20.73 14.31
N ASP A 709 14.35 20.38 13.03
CA ASP A 709 13.09 20.36 12.28
C ASP A 709 12.05 19.42 12.91
N CYS A 710 12.48 18.24 13.38
CA CYS A 710 11.61 17.30 14.08
C CYS A 710 11.12 17.87 15.43
N LEU A 711 11.99 18.57 16.17
CA LEU A 711 11.64 19.27 17.41
C LEU A 711 10.61 20.38 17.15
N GLU A 712 10.70 21.07 16.01
CA GLU A 712 9.77 22.12 15.55
C GLU A 712 8.50 21.55 14.90
N GLY A 713 8.36 20.22 14.83
CA GLY A 713 7.13 19.56 14.39
C GLY A 713 7.06 19.31 12.88
N LEU A 714 8.16 19.49 12.13
CA LEU A 714 8.28 19.00 10.76
C LEU A 714 8.48 17.48 10.78
N SER A 715 7.88 16.79 9.81
CA SER A 715 8.21 15.38 9.58
C SER A 715 9.60 15.27 8.93
N LEU A 716 10.23 14.10 9.08
CA LEU A 716 11.51 13.82 8.43
C LEU A 716 11.44 13.98 6.91
N THR A 717 10.29 13.65 6.30
CA THR A 717 10.07 13.81 4.86
C THR A 717 10.00 15.27 4.45
N GLN A 718 9.32 16.11 5.24
CA GLN A 718 9.27 17.55 5.01
C GLN A 718 10.64 18.19 5.17
N SER A 719 11.38 17.85 6.24
CA SER A 719 12.75 18.31 6.45
C SER A 719 13.70 17.91 5.31
N ARG A 720 13.47 16.74 4.67
CA ARG A 720 14.21 16.25 3.49
C ARG A 720 14.00 17.05 2.21
N GLN A 721 12.92 17.81 2.12
CA GLN A 721 12.58 18.60 0.94
C GLN A 721 13.14 20.03 1.02
N LEU A 722 13.70 20.42 2.17
CA LEU A 722 14.25 21.77 2.34
C LEU A 722 15.61 21.90 1.63
N PRO A 723 15.92 23.07 1.06
CA PRO A 723 17.10 23.29 0.20
C PRO A 723 18.45 23.14 0.92
N ARG A 724 18.46 23.12 2.25
CA ARG A 724 19.64 22.96 3.12
C ARG A 724 20.22 21.54 3.17
N TRP A 725 19.98 20.73 2.14
CA TRP A 725 20.51 19.37 2.04
C TRP A 725 21.74 19.29 1.14
N PRO A 726 22.79 18.55 1.55
CA PRO A 726 23.88 18.23 0.67
C PRO A 726 23.38 17.18 -0.32
N MET A 727 23.49 17.47 -1.61
CA MET A 727 23.27 16.48 -2.64
C MET A 727 24.44 15.49 -2.59
N VAL A 728 24.16 14.29 -2.09
CA VAL A 728 25.10 13.18 -2.18
C VAL A 728 25.10 12.68 -3.62
N ARG A 729 26.19 12.94 -4.34
CA ARG A 729 26.49 12.33 -5.62
C ARG A 729 27.52 11.22 -5.42
N PHE A 730 27.35 10.12 -6.12
CA PHE A 730 28.40 9.12 -6.23
C PHE A 730 29.07 9.33 -7.58
N GLN A 731 30.35 9.72 -7.56
CA GLN A 731 31.17 9.88 -8.76
C GLN A 731 32.39 8.98 -8.60
N ASP A 732 32.61 8.10 -9.57
CA ASP A 732 33.72 7.12 -9.60
C ASP A 732 33.84 6.28 -8.32
N GLY A 733 32.71 5.80 -7.80
CA GLY A 733 32.65 4.98 -6.58
C GLY A 733 32.97 5.74 -5.28
N ARG A 734 33.28 7.05 -5.36
CA ARG A 734 33.48 7.92 -4.21
C ARG A 734 32.21 8.71 -3.93
N LYS A 735 31.86 8.79 -2.64
CA LYS A 735 30.75 9.62 -2.16
C LYS A 735 31.21 11.08 -2.17
N ILE A 736 30.78 11.84 -3.17
CA ILE A 736 30.98 13.28 -3.25
C ILE A 736 29.74 13.97 -2.66
N MET A 737 29.94 14.83 -1.68
CA MET A 737 28.88 15.71 -1.19
C MET A 737 29.06 17.08 -1.81
N GLU A 738 28.15 17.42 -2.73
CA GLU A 738 27.93 18.81 -3.10
C GLU A 738 27.09 19.43 -1.98
N ILE A 739 27.72 20.32 -1.21
CA ILE A 739 27.00 21.23 -0.33
C ILE A 739 26.52 22.35 -1.25
N THR A 740 25.21 22.49 -1.44
CA THR A 740 24.65 23.66 -2.11
C THR A 740 24.98 24.85 -1.23
N ASP A 741 25.94 25.67 -1.67
CA ASP A 741 26.23 26.93 -1.02
C ASP A 741 24.96 27.81 -1.13
N PRO A 742 24.33 28.22 -0.02
CA PRO A 742 23.16 29.09 -0.08
C PRO A 742 23.44 30.41 -0.82
N ASP A 743 24.71 30.86 -0.88
CA ASP A 743 25.11 32.06 -1.61
C ASP A 743 25.27 31.84 -3.14
N ALA A 744 25.19 30.59 -3.61
CA ALA A 744 25.30 30.24 -5.03
C ALA A 744 23.95 30.04 -5.75
N LEU A 745 22.82 30.33 -5.09
CA LEU A 745 21.50 30.29 -5.71
C LEU A 745 21.21 31.63 -6.41
N PRO A 746 20.82 31.66 -7.70
CA PRO A 746 20.22 32.85 -8.28
C PRO A 746 18.92 33.14 -7.53
N GLU A 747 18.70 34.41 -7.14
CA GLU A 747 17.52 34.83 -6.37
C GLU A 747 16.23 34.18 -6.88
N PRO A 748 15.45 33.52 -6.01
CA PRO A 748 14.07 33.22 -6.33
C PRO A 748 13.16 34.26 -5.68
N ALA A 749 12.20 34.73 -6.46
CA ALA A 749 11.04 35.49 -6.02
C ALA A 749 10.41 34.85 -4.77
N VAL A 750 10.51 35.55 -3.64
CA VAL A 750 9.71 35.28 -2.45
C VAL A 750 8.31 35.84 -2.71
N SER A 751 7.37 34.96 -3.07
CA SER A 751 5.94 35.30 -2.99
C SER A 751 5.53 35.23 -1.52
N GLU A 752 5.20 36.39 -0.95
CA GLU A 752 4.92 36.68 0.45
C GLU A 752 3.58 36.11 0.97
N THR A 753 3.12 34.96 0.48
CA THR A 753 1.70 34.56 0.59
C THR A 753 1.39 33.42 1.57
N TYR A 754 2.32 33.01 2.45
CA TYR A 754 2.06 31.87 3.36
C TYR A 754 2.34 32.09 4.86
N LEU A 755 2.43 33.34 5.33
CA LEU A 755 2.69 33.65 6.75
C LEU A 755 1.65 34.59 7.39
N ARG A 756 0.36 34.55 6.99
CA ARG A 756 -0.67 35.44 7.56
C ARG A 756 -1.95 34.80 8.08
N GLU A 757 -1.96 33.51 8.36
CA GLU A 757 -3.08 32.87 9.07
C GLU A 757 -2.53 32.05 10.23
N PHE A 758 -2.28 32.67 11.37
CA PHE A 758 -2.29 32.08 12.73
C PHE A 758 -1.75 33.12 13.72
N GLU A 759 -2.46 34.24 13.90
CA GLU A 759 -2.31 35.08 15.09
C GLU A 759 -3.52 36.00 15.20
N LEU A 760 -4.06 36.11 16.42
CA LEU A 760 -5.22 36.89 16.90
C LEU A 760 -6.58 36.16 16.87
N ASP A 761 -6.89 35.48 17.98
CA ASP A 761 -8.04 35.86 18.80
C ASP A 761 -7.92 35.23 20.20
N HIS A 762 -7.60 36.09 21.17
CA HIS A 762 -8.09 36.11 22.57
C HIS A 762 -7.05 36.78 23.48
N LEU A 763 -7.26 38.07 23.74
CA LEU A 763 -7.35 38.67 25.09
C LEU A 763 -7.48 40.19 24.93
N LEU A 764 -8.69 40.72 25.14
CA LEU A 764 -9.02 41.83 26.04
C LEU A 764 -10.48 42.30 25.79
N SER A 765 -11.42 41.58 26.41
CA SER A 765 -12.65 42.11 27.03
C SER A 765 -13.26 41.03 27.90
#